data_AF-A0A813ZNZ5-F1
#
_entry.id   AF-A0A813ZNZ5-F1
#
_cell.length_a   1.000
_cell.length_b   1.000
_cell.length_c   1.000
_cell.angle_alpha   90.00
_cell.angle_beta   90.00
_cell.angle_gamma   90.00
#
_symmetry.space_group_name_H-M   'P 1'
#
loop_
_entity.id
_entity.type
_entity.pdbx_description
1 polymer ?
#
loop_
_entity_poly.entity_id
_entity_poly.type
_entity_poly.pdbx_seq_one_letter_code
_entity_poly.pdbx_strand_id
1 'polypeptide(L)'
;MSLSFEINPRFLLDGLHETKQNFQPIYCYEQESLVSLEDACQPLENMLGTELLLYINVAKLNSKEPKQGLTQDESASIYLYTMEWNQTQNSLYVFLNQTLCANDKNQLEPWYKYLKLLFTALFKLPYTEQHTVWRGIAKDVSEHYQEGNELTWRSLTSTTSSIDVLQSPMYLGREKVQTIFVIETKYGKSIQAHSHLVNDNEILLLPGIVLKVIGSSKQTDGIHIIHLRDVESFDSLILNPIPQLNQYRNPRLEEVIRASETRSKLSLESMNLNDQDMEIVVKLGIVEKQCMILNLSDNTITSVGASILSQVFLDNQTFKSLILDRNRILDAGVEFIARGLANANLCFRTLYLDSVGMSDTSCEYLAEMIRRNHGIIYLWLNNNEISDRGVQVLFETIKSCDCGIVMITLSGNTLITDASVDIICSAMFENCAFHQIHICNCGLSTAGKERLQVAAQQTSFILYVISQQVIKQLLPKNSVNLSSISDKATSTLKKSFKLISWNIDAFDTRNPKIFNERINGVVNVIKQEKPDAIFFQEVIPTLLDILKTHLCDYDFYVGNLKNYFVTIFTRRDVFQIQNHSVLSYPWTTMNKNLLTVNGIYRNSIEIDLMTSHLESCDSAVKERIQQLKFCFQKMMNAPKNRIVLFDGDLNLHDHELQQAGNIPAGIYDLWVEMGKKEEYTYTWDMQTNTNLNLSFPRNGFLPRHRFDRLYFRPATTSTIDFKPISFKLQGREMIQPIQRFCSDHWAIQVEFQL
;
A
#
# COMPACT_ATOMS: atom_id res chain seq x y z
N MET A 1 2.27 47.52 -38.41
CA MET A 1 3.70 47.64 -38.06
C MET A 1 4.26 46.23 -38.02
N SER A 2 5.26 45.95 -38.85
CA SER A 2 5.95 44.66 -38.93
C SER A 2 6.65 44.37 -37.60
N LEU A 3 6.05 43.51 -36.77
CA LEU A 3 6.69 43.00 -35.58
C LEU A 3 7.82 42.06 -36.02
N SER A 4 9.03 42.42 -35.61
CA SER A 4 10.25 41.65 -35.76
C SER A 4 10.08 40.27 -35.10
N PHE A 5 10.14 39.21 -35.90
CA PHE A 5 10.25 37.83 -35.43
C PHE A 5 11.61 37.65 -34.74
N GLU A 6 11.66 37.94 -33.45
CA GLU A 6 12.79 37.70 -32.56
C GLU A 6 12.64 36.31 -31.92
N ILE A 7 13.63 35.44 -32.19
CA ILE A 7 14.05 34.23 -31.45
C ILE A 7 12.97 33.59 -30.57
N ASN A 8 12.51 32.39 -30.95
CA ASN A 8 11.72 31.56 -30.06
C ASN A 8 12.65 30.86 -29.04
N PRO A 9 12.64 31.22 -27.74
CA PRO A 9 13.52 30.66 -26.73
C PRO A 9 13.15 29.22 -26.32
N ARG A 10 12.09 28.63 -26.90
CA ARG A 10 11.80 27.19 -26.75
C ARG A 10 13.02 26.33 -27.05
N PHE A 11 13.86 26.77 -27.99
CA PHE A 11 14.98 26.04 -28.56
C PHE A 11 16.29 26.13 -27.74
N LEU A 12 16.26 26.70 -26.52
CA LEU A 12 17.46 26.93 -25.70
C LEU A 12 17.57 26.06 -24.42
N LEU A 13 16.51 25.32 -24.05
CA LEU A 13 16.41 24.61 -22.76
C LEU A 13 16.56 23.08 -22.85
N ASP A 14 16.75 22.52 -24.04
CA ASP A 14 16.80 21.07 -24.22
C ASP A 14 18.21 20.51 -23.93
N GLY A 15 18.30 19.53 -23.03
CA GLY A 15 19.37 18.53 -23.08
C GLY A 15 20.67 18.78 -22.30
N LEU A 16 20.66 19.54 -21.20
CA LEU A 16 21.77 19.53 -20.24
C LEU A 16 21.32 18.87 -18.94
N HIS A 17 22.03 17.80 -18.55
CA HIS A 17 22.08 17.08 -17.25
C HIS A 17 21.92 15.55 -17.43
N GLU A 18 23.05 14.86 -17.60
CA GLU A 18 23.16 13.41 -17.75
C GLU A 18 23.33 12.66 -16.41
N THR A 19 22.59 11.55 -16.27
CA THR A 19 23.06 10.17 -15.98
C THR A 19 21.84 9.28 -15.69
N LYS A 20 21.93 7.99 -16.10
CA LYS A 20 20.91 6.94 -15.99
C LYS A 20 20.31 6.75 -14.57
N GLN A 21 20.99 7.24 -13.52
CA GLN A 21 20.71 6.87 -12.13
C GLN A 21 19.61 7.68 -11.42
N ASN A 22 19.10 8.78 -11.98
CA ASN A 22 18.35 9.76 -11.16
C ASN A 22 17.07 10.37 -11.77
N PHE A 23 16.53 9.87 -12.89
CA PHE A 23 15.23 10.37 -13.36
C PHE A 23 14.10 9.55 -12.75
N GLN A 24 13.43 10.11 -11.74
CA GLN A 24 12.20 9.54 -11.19
C GLN A 24 11.00 9.92 -12.07
N PRO A 25 10.04 8.99 -12.27
CA PRO A 25 8.79 9.34 -12.93
C PRO A 25 8.10 10.55 -12.33
N ILE A 26 7.31 11.25 -13.15
CA ILE A 26 6.41 12.30 -12.67
C ILE A 26 5.23 11.61 -12.00
N TYR A 27 5.14 11.77 -10.68
CA TYR A 27 4.10 11.20 -9.82
C TYR A 27 3.12 12.27 -9.34
N CYS A 28 2.05 11.85 -8.66
CA CYS A 28 1.02 12.66 -8.01
C CYS A 28 0.05 13.36 -8.97
N TYR A 29 0.50 13.75 -10.15
CA TYR A 29 -0.36 14.38 -11.15
C TYR A 29 -1.50 13.44 -11.61
N GLU A 30 -1.29 12.13 -11.57
CA GLU A 30 -2.29 11.13 -11.94
C GLU A 30 -3.51 11.09 -10.99
N GLN A 31 -3.32 11.49 -9.72
CA GLN A 31 -4.36 11.54 -8.68
C GLN A 31 -5.25 12.77 -8.82
N GLU A 32 -4.82 13.78 -9.58
CA GLU A 32 -5.63 14.97 -9.82
C GLU A 32 -6.87 14.62 -10.64
N SER A 33 -7.97 15.29 -10.30
CA SER A 33 -9.19 15.21 -11.09
C SER A 33 -8.99 15.91 -12.43
N LEU A 34 -9.57 15.36 -13.49
CA LEU A 34 -9.61 16.06 -14.78
C LEU A 34 -10.56 17.27 -14.65
N VAL A 35 -10.03 18.47 -14.83
CA VAL A 35 -10.73 19.74 -14.66
C VAL A 35 -10.64 20.59 -15.93
N SER A 36 -11.32 21.74 -15.95
CA SER A 36 -11.23 22.71 -17.05
C SER A 36 -9.80 23.26 -17.20
N LEU A 37 -9.45 23.82 -18.36
CA LEU A 37 -8.13 24.42 -18.55
C LEU A 37 -7.88 25.60 -17.57
N GLU A 38 -8.92 26.36 -17.24
CA GLU A 38 -8.88 27.43 -16.25
C GLU A 38 -8.52 26.89 -14.86
N ASP A 39 -9.25 25.89 -14.37
CA ASP A 39 -9.01 25.28 -13.06
C ASP A 39 -7.65 24.57 -12.99
N ALA A 40 -7.22 23.99 -14.11
CA ALA A 40 -5.92 23.33 -14.23
C ALA A 40 -4.76 24.33 -14.12
N CYS A 41 -4.94 25.54 -14.64
CA CYS A 41 -3.94 26.61 -14.63
C CYS A 41 -4.05 27.55 -13.41
N GLN A 42 -5.12 27.48 -12.62
CA GLN A 42 -5.31 28.32 -11.43
C GLN A 42 -4.10 28.32 -10.47
N PRO A 43 -3.45 27.18 -10.15
CA PRO A 43 -2.28 27.18 -9.27
C PRO A 43 -1.04 27.86 -9.89
N LEU A 44 -1.04 28.07 -11.22
CA LEU A 44 0.07 28.64 -11.98
C LEU A 44 0.03 30.16 -12.11
N GLU A 45 -1.08 30.81 -11.71
CA GLU A 45 -1.27 32.27 -11.85
C GLU A 45 -0.16 33.09 -11.20
N ASN A 46 0.29 32.67 -10.00
CA ASN A 46 1.37 33.35 -9.28
C ASN A 46 2.73 33.22 -9.98
N MET A 47 2.92 32.16 -10.78
CA MET A 47 4.19 31.86 -11.46
C MET A 47 4.25 32.48 -12.85
N LEU A 48 3.16 32.39 -13.62
CA LEU A 48 3.08 32.82 -15.01
C LEU A 48 2.53 34.24 -15.18
N GLY A 49 2.02 34.84 -14.11
CA GLY A 49 1.58 36.23 -14.07
C GLY A 49 0.15 36.45 -14.61
N THR A 50 -0.27 37.72 -14.60
CA THR A 50 -1.67 38.12 -14.85
C THR A 50 -2.14 37.93 -16.30
N GLU A 51 -1.22 37.72 -17.25
CA GLU A 51 -1.57 37.48 -18.65
C GLU A 51 -2.01 36.02 -18.93
N LEU A 52 -1.79 35.09 -17.99
CA LEU A 52 -2.12 33.66 -18.17
C LEU A 52 -3.57 33.45 -18.61
N LEU A 53 -4.52 34.18 -18.02
CA LEU A 53 -5.94 34.08 -18.36
C LEU A 53 -6.23 34.48 -19.82
N LEU A 54 -5.49 35.46 -20.37
CA LEU A 54 -5.61 35.84 -21.78
C LEU A 54 -5.20 34.68 -22.69
N TYR A 55 -4.05 34.05 -22.41
CA TYR A 55 -3.56 32.92 -23.19
C TYR A 55 -4.47 31.70 -23.06
N ILE A 56 -5.04 31.41 -21.88
CA ILE A 56 -6.04 30.34 -21.71
C ILE A 56 -7.26 30.59 -22.62
N ASN A 57 -7.78 31.82 -22.64
CA ASN A 57 -8.91 32.17 -23.50
C ASN A 57 -8.58 31.99 -24.99
N VAL A 58 -7.41 32.42 -25.43
CA VAL A 58 -6.95 32.22 -26.82
C VAL A 58 -6.84 30.74 -27.15
N ALA A 59 -6.30 29.92 -26.25
CA ALA A 59 -6.16 28.48 -26.46
C ALA A 59 -7.52 27.78 -26.62
N LYS A 60 -8.50 28.12 -25.76
CA LYS A 60 -9.87 27.57 -25.84
C LYS A 60 -10.61 28.02 -27.09
N LEU A 61 -10.45 29.28 -27.50
CA LEU A 61 -11.06 29.80 -28.72
C LEU A 61 -10.58 29.05 -29.98
N ASN A 62 -9.30 28.68 -30.02
CA ASN A 62 -8.70 27.93 -31.13
C ASN A 62 -8.92 26.42 -31.03
N SER A 63 -9.55 25.93 -29.95
CA SER A 63 -9.76 24.50 -29.69
C SER A 63 -11.25 24.11 -29.61
N LYS A 64 -12.16 24.90 -30.19
CA LYS A 64 -13.63 24.67 -30.11
C LYS A 64 -14.10 23.36 -30.75
N GLU A 65 -13.44 22.93 -31.81
CA GLU A 65 -13.77 21.69 -32.55
C GLU A 65 -12.54 20.78 -32.62
N PRO A 66 -12.17 20.17 -31.48
CA PRO A 66 -10.97 19.35 -31.38
C PRO A 66 -11.08 18.08 -32.23
N LYS A 67 -10.00 17.72 -32.92
CA LYS A 67 -9.88 16.46 -33.67
C LYS A 67 -9.48 15.31 -32.74
N GLN A 68 -9.43 14.09 -33.30
CA GLN A 68 -8.82 12.90 -32.65
C GLN A 68 -9.42 12.52 -31.29
N GLY A 69 -10.67 12.90 -31.01
CA GLY A 69 -11.40 12.50 -29.80
C GLY A 69 -11.01 13.27 -28.53
N LEU A 70 -10.29 14.38 -28.66
CA LEU A 70 -9.95 15.25 -27.53
C LEU A 70 -11.16 16.10 -27.14
N THR A 71 -11.25 16.49 -25.86
CA THR A 71 -12.15 17.55 -25.42
C THR A 71 -11.58 18.93 -25.78
N GLN A 72 -12.40 19.98 -25.67
CA GLN A 72 -11.93 21.35 -25.91
C GLN A 72 -10.78 21.71 -24.96
N ASP A 73 -10.90 21.40 -23.67
CA ASP A 73 -9.87 21.71 -22.67
C ASP A 73 -8.59 20.88 -22.89
N GLU A 74 -8.72 19.61 -23.29
CA GLU A 74 -7.57 18.77 -23.66
C GLU A 74 -6.82 19.32 -24.87
N SER A 75 -7.51 19.67 -25.95
CA SER A 75 -6.90 20.30 -27.12
C SER A 75 -6.30 21.68 -26.77
N ALA A 76 -7.02 22.46 -25.97
CA ALA A 76 -6.56 23.78 -25.55
C ALA A 76 -5.31 23.69 -24.65
N SER A 77 -5.14 22.62 -23.88
CA SER A 77 -3.92 22.41 -23.08
C SER A 77 -2.68 22.25 -23.96
N ILE A 78 -2.79 21.48 -25.06
CA ILE A 78 -1.73 21.31 -26.08
C ILE A 78 -1.49 22.62 -26.82
N TYR A 79 -2.56 23.32 -27.20
CA TYR A 79 -2.46 24.61 -27.87
C TYR A 79 -1.75 25.64 -26.97
N LEU A 80 -2.12 25.72 -25.69
CA LEU A 80 -1.51 26.64 -24.72
C LEU A 80 -0.01 26.34 -24.53
N TYR A 81 0.36 25.07 -24.46
CA TYR A 81 1.75 24.64 -24.40
C TYR A 81 2.56 25.08 -25.63
N THR A 82 1.95 24.99 -26.81
CA THR A 82 2.56 25.35 -28.10
C THR A 82 2.35 26.81 -28.50
N MET A 83 1.72 27.64 -27.66
CA MET A 83 1.45 29.05 -27.96
C MET A 83 2.67 29.96 -27.70
N GLU A 84 2.95 30.88 -28.62
CA GLU A 84 3.98 31.91 -28.40
C GLU A 84 3.43 33.03 -27.51
N TRP A 85 4.20 33.42 -26.50
CA TRP A 85 3.85 34.48 -25.56
C TRP A 85 4.65 35.74 -25.89
N ASN A 86 4.08 36.92 -25.61
CA ASN A 86 4.73 38.21 -25.90
C ASN A 86 6.12 38.33 -25.24
N GLN A 87 6.23 37.87 -24.00
CA GLN A 87 7.51 37.68 -23.31
C GLN A 87 7.86 36.21 -23.35
N THR A 88 8.63 35.82 -24.36
CA THR A 88 8.89 34.41 -24.66
C THR A 88 9.62 33.66 -23.55
N GLN A 89 10.47 34.36 -22.77
CA GLN A 89 11.14 33.83 -21.57
C GLN A 89 10.18 33.51 -20.41
N ASN A 90 8.96 34.04 -20.45
CA ASN A 90 7.92 33.84 -19.43
C ASN A 90 6.78 32.96 -19.91
N SER A 91 7.00 32.18 -20.98
CA SER A 91 5.96 31.30 -21.54
C SER A 91 5.73 30.06 -20.69
N LEU A 92 4.53 29.48 -20.78
CA LEU A 92 4.18 28.23 -20.12
C LEU A 92 5.19 27.11 -20.44
N TYR A 93 5.62 27.01 -21.71
CA TYR A 93 6.64 26.06 -22.14
C TYR A 93 7.93 26.17 -21.32
N VAL A 94 8.44 27.40 -21.16
CA VAL A 94 9.74 27.65 -20.51
C VAL A 94 9.67 27.27 -19.04
N PHE A 95 8.67 27.77 -18.34
CA PHE A 95 8.49 27.47 -16.92
C PHE A 95 8.26 25.98 -16.67
N LEU A 96 7.37 25.33 -17.45
CA LEU A 96 7.12 23.91 -17.28
C LEU A 96 8.39 23.08 -17.50
N ASN A 97 9.15 23.33 -18.56
CA ASN A 97 10.38 22.58 -18.83
C ASN A 97 11.49 22.87 -17.81
N GLN A 98 11.59 24.09 -17.28
CA GLN A 98 12.46 24.38 -16.14
C GLN A 98 12.08 23.56 -14.92
N THR A 99 10.78 23.47 -14.59
CA THR A 99 10.29 22.66 -13.47
C THR A 99 10.49 21.16 -13.70
N LEU A 100 10.24 20.66 -14.92
CA LEU A 100 10.47 19.24 -15.27
C LEU A 100 11.95 18.84 -15.12
N CYS A 101 12.85 19.74 -15.52
CA CYS A 101 14.30 19.52 -15.45
C CYS A 101 14.90 19.80 -14.07
N ALA A 102 14.16 20.42 -13.13
CA ALA A 102 14.62 20.69 -11.78
C ALA A 102 14.84 19.40 -10.98
N ASN A 103 15.82 19.44 -10.06
CA ASN A 103 16.13 18.32 -9.16
C ASN A 103 15.10 18.20 -8.02
N ASP A 104 14.52 19.32 -7.58
CA ASP A 104 13.48 19.32 -6.55
C ASP A 104 12.09 19.10 -7.18
N LYS A 105 11.57 17.88 -7.06
CA LYS A 105 10.30 17.48 -7.65
C LYS A 105 9.07 18.09 -6.96
N ASN A 106 9.21 18.65 -5.76
CA ASN A 106 8.09 19.35 -5.10
C ASN A 106 7.66 20.60 -5.89
N GLN A 107 8.54 21.14 -6.74
CA GLN A 107 8.22 22.27 -7.61
C GLN A 107 7.17 21.92 -8.69
N LEU A 108 6.90 20.63 -8.94
CA LEU A 108 5.86 20.18 -9.86
C LEU A 108 4.45 20.21 -9.26
N GLU A 109 4.30 20.36 -7.94
CA GLU A 109 2.99 20.34 -7.28
C GLU A 109 1.97 21.33 -7.89
N PRO A 110 2.34 22.60 -8.18
CA PRO A 110 1.42 23.53 -8.84
C PRO A 110 1.00 23.09 -10.26
N TRP A 111 1.81 22.25 -10.91
CA TRP A 111 1.59 21.79 -12.28
C TRP A 111 0.72 20.54 -12.39
N TYR A 112 0.45 19.82 -11.29
CA TYR A 112 -0.19 18.51 -11.34
C TYR A 112 -1.53 18.51 -12.09
N LYS A 113 -2.39 19.50 -11.88
CA LYS A 113 -3.67 19.59 -12.62
C LYS A 113 -3.49 19.87 -14.10
N TYR A 114 -2.55 20.75 -14.46
CA TYR A 114 -2.22 21.03 -15.86
C TYR A 114 -1.59 19.82 -16.55
N LEU A 115 -0.65 19.13 -15.88
CA LEU A 115 -0.04 17.89 -16.36
C LEU A 115 -1.06 16.78 -16.54
N LYS A 116 -2.04 16.66 -15.62
CA LYS A 116 -3.15 15.71 -15.76
C LYS A 116 -3.92 15.95 -17.04
N LEU A 117 -4.30 17.19 -17.31
CA LEU A 117 -5.05 17.56 -18.51
C LEU A 117 -4.22 17.36 -19.79
N LEU A 118 -2.97 17.84 -19.80
CA LEU A 118 -2.07 17.76 -20.95
C LEU A 118 -1.70 16.32 -21.31
N PHE A 119 -1.30 15.52 -20.34
CA PHE A 119 -0.95 14.13 -20.62
C PHE A 119 -2.17 13.31 -21.01
N THR A 120 -3.33 13.51 -20.38
CA THR A 120 -4.59 12.86 -20.81
C THR A 120 -4.87 13.15 -22.30
N ALA A 121 -4.65 14.38 -22.75
CA ALA A 121 -4.77 14.75 -24.16
C ALA A 121 -3.75 14.02 -25.04
N LEU A 122 -2.47 14.04 -24.67
CA LEU A 122 -1.37 13.45 -25.45
C LEU A 122 -1.47 11.92 -25.56
N PHE A 123 -1.95 11.23 -24.52
CA PHE A 123 -2.12 9.78 -24.54
C PHE A 123 -3.30 9.31 -25.40
N LYS A 124 -4.28 10.17 -25.69
CA LYS A 124 -5.34 9.91 -26.68
C LYS A 124 -4.84 10.01 -28.12
N LEU A 125 -3.73 10.71 -28.36
CA LEU A 125 -3.16 10.86 -29.70
C LEU A 125 -2.37 9.60 -30.10
N PRO A 126 -2.41 9.17 -31.37
CA PRO A 126 -1.60 8.06 -31.84
C PRO A 126 -0.11 8.41 -31.79
N TYR A 127 0.72 7.38 -31.66
CA TYR A 127 2.16 7.54 -31.92
C TYR A 127 2.41 7.84 -33.40
N THR A 128 3.49 8.54 -33.69
CA THR A 128 3.90 8.84 -35.05
C THR A 128 4.28 7.57 -35.83
N GLU A 129 3.81 7.44 -37.07
CA GLU A 129 4.31 6.42 -38.02
C GLU A 129 5.73 6.75 -38.52
N GLN A 130 6.12 8.03 -38.47
CA GLN A 130 7.47 8.46 -38.83
C GLN A 130 8.42 8.22 -37.65
N HIS A 131 9.43 7.39 -37.90
CA HIS A 131 10.41 6.99 -36.89
C HIS A 131 11.50 8.02 -36.63
N THR A 132 11.63 9.08 -37.43
CA THR A 132 12.70 10.07 -37.26
C THR A 132 12.12 11.46 -37.10
N VAL A 133 12.57 12.16 -36.05
CA VAL A 133 12.23 13.57 -35.78
C VAL A 133 13.49 14.41 -35.63
N TRP A 134 13.36 15.71 -35.90
CA TRP A 134 14.46 16.66 -35.89
C TRP A 134 14.23 17.78 -34.88
N ARG A 135 15.32 18.22 -34.25
CA ARG A 135 15.35 19.36 -33.32
C ARG A 135 16.66 20.13 -33.45
N GLY A 136 16.59 21.44 -33.70
CA GLY A 136 17.76 22.32 -33.72
C GLY A 136 17.86 23.16 -32.46
N ILE A 137 19.09 23.42 -32.00
CA ILE A 137 19.38 24.36 -30.90
C ILE A 137 20.56 25.30 -31.25
N ALA A 138 20.51 26.53 -30.74
CA ALA A 138 21.50 27.58 -31.02
C ALA A 138 22.82 27.47 -30.21
N LYS A 139 23.08 26.32 -29.58
CA LYS A 139 24.24 26.07 -28.71
C LYS A 139 24.92 24.75 -29.07
N ASP A 140 26.26 24.74 -29.08
CA ASP A 140 27.05 23.51 -29.16
C ASP A 140 26.95 22.77 -27.82
N VAL A 141 26.35 21.59 -27.86
CA VAL A 141 26.24 20.69 -26.69
C VAL A 141 26.90 19.35 -26.96
N SER A 142 27.63 19.20 -28.07
CA SER A 142 28.16 17.92 -28.55
C SER A 142 29.07 17.21 -27.55
N GLU A 143 29.74 17.95 -26.66
CA GLU A 143 30.58 17.41 -25.58
C GLU A 143 29.81 16.51 -24.59
N HIS A 144 28.49 16.71 -24.47
CA HIS A 144 27.62 15.94 -23.57
C HIS A 144 27.05 14.68 -24.21
N TYR A 145 27.30 14.41 -25.49
CA TYR A 145 26.64 13.31 -26.21
C TYR A 145 27.69 12.39 -26.85
N GLN A 146 28.27 11.52 -26.02
CA GLN A 146 29.26 10.54 -26.47
C GLN A 146 28.57 9.28 -27.02
N GLU A 147 29.07 8.76 -28.14
CA GLU A 147 28.52 7.57 -28.78
C GLU A 147 28.51 6.37 -27.83
N GLY A 148 27.37 5.68 -27.78
CA GLY A 148 27.13 4.56 -26.88
C GLY A 148 26.46 4.95 -25.56
N ASN A 149 26.50 6.23 -25.15
CA ASN A 149 25.83 6.68 -23.94
C ASN A 149 24.31 6.61 -24.07
N GLU A 150 23.65 6.33 -22.94
CA GLU A 150 22.21 6.43 -22.78
C GLU A 150 21.87 7.61 -21.88
N LEU A 151 20.89 8.41 -22.30
CA LEU A 151 20.43 9.58 -21.58
C LEU A 151 18.90 9.58 -21.46
N THR A 152 18.41 10.11 -20.34
CA THR A 152 16.98 10.34 -20.14
C THR A 152 16.63 11.76 -20.60
N TRP A 153 15.73 11.87 -21.58
CA TRP A 153 15.28 13.13 -22.14
C TRP A 153 14.26 13.80 -21.23
N ARG A 154 14.67 14.73 -20.36
CA ARG A 154 13.85 15.23 -19.25
C ARG A 154 12.75 16.22 -19.63
N SER A 155 12.88 16.88 -20.77
CA SER A 155 11.97 17.93 -21.21
C SER A 155 10.81 17.37 -22.05
N LEU A 156 9.65 18.00 -21.95
CA LEU A 156 8.63 17.90 -22.97
C LEU A 156 9.13 18.78 -24.13
N THR A 157 9.40 18.19 -25.29
CA THR A 157 10.09 18.92 -26.37
C THR A 157 9.32 18.82 -27.66
N SER A 158 9.08 19.97 -28.29
CA SER A 158 8.54 20.07 -29.64
C SER A 158 9.61 19.71 -30.66
N THR A 159 9.29 18.82 -31.59
CA THR A 159 10.13 18.40 -32.71
C THR A 159 9.31 18.45 -33.99
N THR A 160 9.96 18.22 -35.12
CA THR A 160 9.30 18.16 -36.42
C THR A 160 9.66 16.85 -37.11
N SER A 161 8.82 16.40 -38.04
CA SER A 161 9.17 15.35 -38.98
C SER A 161 9.62 15.85 -40.36
N SER A 162 9.74 17.17 -40.54
CA SER A 162 10.28 17.71 -41.79
C SER A 162 11.77 18.02 -41.64
N ILE A 163 12.59 17.42 -42.51
CA ILE A 163 14.01 17.78 -42.63
C ILE A 163 14.19 19.23 -43.13
N ASP A 164 13.16 19.85 -43.69
CA ASP A 164 13.18 21.25 -44.14
C ASP A 164 13.39 22.24 -42.97
N VAL A 165 13.26 21.77 -41.74
CA VAL A 165 13.67 22.49 -40.53
C VAL A 165 15.16 22.84 -40.54
N LEU A 166 15.99 22.09 -41.29
CA LEU A 166 17.39 22.44 -41.56
C LEU A 166 17.56 23.61 -42.53
N GLN A 167 16.49 24.07 -43.18
CA GLN A 167 16.49 25.15 -44.16
C GLN A 167 15.65 26.36 -43.72
N SER A 168 14.78 26.19 -42.70
CA SER A 168 13.87 27.23 -42.23
C SER A 168 14.53 28.19 -41.23
N PRO A 169 14.53 29.52 -41.49
CA PRO A 169 15.05 30.53 -40.56
C PRO A 169 14.33 30.57 -39.21
N MET A 170 13.11 30.01 -39.13
CA MET A 170 12.30 29.96 -37.91
C MET A 170 12.89 29.03 -36.85
N TYR A 171 13.57 27.96 -37.28
CA TYR A 171 14.19 26.97 -36.40
C TYR A 171 15.70 27.13 -36.28
N LEU A 172 16.32 27.67 -37.34
CA LEU A 172 17.74 27.98 -37.32
C LEU A 172 18.04 29.23 -36.48
N GLY A 173 17.06 30.10 -36.26
CA GLY A 173 17.33 31.45 -35.79
C GLY A 173 18.12 32.25 -36.84
N ARG A 174 18.30 33.55 -36.60
CA ARG A 174 19.23 34.37 -37.40
C ARG A 174 20.70 34.19 -36.96
N GLU A 175 20.92 33.48 -35.86
CA GLU A 175 22.23 32.98 -35.44
C GLU A 175 22.43 31.55 -35.93
N LYS A 176 23.67 31.11 -36.10
CA LYS A 176 23.96 29.79 -36.67
C LYS A 176 23.59 28.69 -35.66
N VAL A 177 22.59 27.84 -35.94
CA VAL A 177 22.37 26.59 -35.17
C VAL A 177 23.70 25.87 -35.02
N GLN A 178 24.00 25.47 -33.79
CA GLN A 178 25.26 24.82 -33.47
C GLN A 178 25.08 23.32 -33.24
N THR A 179 23.86 22.87 -32.92
CA THR A 179 23.55 21.44 -32.75
C THR A 179 22.19 21.08 -33.36
N ILE A 180 22.14 19.98 -34.11
CA ILE A 180 20.94 19.32 -34.65
C ILE A 180 20.85 17.94 -34.02
N PHE A 181 19.73 17.63 -33.39
CA PHE A 181 19.35 16.28 -33.01
C PHE A 181 18.56 15.62 -34.13
N VAL A 182 19.03 14.45 -34.55
CA VAL A 182 18.28 13.48 -35.34
C VAL A 182 17.86 12.40 -34.36
N ILE A 183 16.57 12.21 -34.16
CA ILE A 183 16.06 11.33 -33.10
C ILE A 183 15.19 10.26 -33.75
N GLU A 184 15.67 9.01 -33.71
CA GLU A 184 14.88 7.84 -34.06
C GLU A 184 14.00 7.45 -32.86
N THR A 185 12.68 7.58 -32.98
CA THR A 185 11.73 7.31 -31.89
C THR A 185 10.38 6.80 -32.37
N LYS A 186 9.81 5.82 -31.66
CA LYS A 186 8.42 5.37 -31.80
C LYS A 186 7.44 6.03 -30.81
N TYR A 187 7.95 6.89 -29.92
CA TYR A 187 7.18 7.44 -28.79
C TYR A 187 6.71 8.88 -28.99
N GLY A 188 7.04 9.51 -30.13
CA GLY A 188 6.56 10.84 -30.47
C GLY A 188 5.04 10.90 -30.67
N LYS A 189 4.40 11.97 -30.21
CA LYS A 189 2.97 12.25 -30.42
C LYS A 189 2.80 13.34 -31.46
N SER A 190 2.13 13.06 -32.56
CA SER A 190 1.78 14.11 -33.53
C SER A 190 0.72 15.02 -32.93
N ILE A 191 1.05 16.30 -32.79
CA ILE A 191 0.16 17.32 -32.21
C ILE A 191 -0.27 18.37 -33.24
N GLN A 192 0.03 18.17 -34.53
CA GLN A 192 -0.25 19.11 -35.62
C GLN A 192 -1.68 19.65 -35.61
N ALA A 193 -2.67 18.80 -35.31
CA ALA A 193 -4.08 19.20 -35.28
C ALA A 193 -4.47 20.10 -34.10
N HIS A 194 -3.60 20.20 -33.10
CA HIS A 194 -3.85 20.83 -31.80
C HIS A 194 -2.80 21.88 -31.43
N SER A 195 -1.81 22.08 -32.30
CA SER A 195 -0.74 23.04 -32.09
C SER A 195 -1.11 24.45 -32.59
N HIS A 196 -0.52 25.46 -31.96
CA HIS A 196 -0.46 26.81 -32.50
C HIS A 196 0.31 26.88 -33.84
N LEU A 197 1.25 25.97 -34.06
CA LEU A 197 2.11 25.87 -35.26
C LEU A 197 1.50 24.93 -36.29
N VAL A 198 0.44 25.40 -36.97
CA VAL A 198 -0.42 24.59 -37.86
C VAL A 198 0.32 23.96 -39.05
N ASN A 199 1.48 24.51 -39.45
CA ASN A 199 2.18 24.13 -40.69
C ASN A 199 3.35 23.14 -40.51
N ASP A 200 3.72 22.77 -39.28
CA ASP A 200 5.08 22.25 -39.03
C ASP A 200 5.22 20.75 -38.76
N ASN A 201 4.20 19.95 -39.04
CA ASN A 201 4.15 18.51 -38.70
C ASN A 201 4.73 18.25 -37.29
N GLU A 202 4.25 19.05 -36.33
CA GLU A 202 4.86 19.11 -35.01
C GLU A 202 4.61 17.80 -34.25
N ILE A 203 5.71 17.23 -33.76
CA ILE A 203 5.74 16.00 -32.97
C ILE A 203 6.28 16.35 -31.60
N LEU A 204 5.54 15.99 -30.56
CA LEU A 204 5.96 16.19 -29.19
C LEU A 204 6.66 14.94 -28.67
N LEU A 205 7.90 15.10 -28.21
CA LEU A 205 8.61 14.10 -27.43
C LEU A 205 8.27 14.26 -25.96
N LEU A 206 7.79 13.18 -25.36
CA LEU A 206 7.43 13.13 -23.95
C LEU A 206 8.68 13.18 -23.05
N PRO A 207 8.61 13.83 -21.87
CA PRO A 207 9.70 13.77 -20.92
C PRO A 207 9.89 12.34 -20.40
N GLY A 208 11.13 12.01 -20.12
CA GLY A 208 11.54 10.73 -19.58
C GLY A 208 11.87 9.64 -20.60
N ILE A 209 11.80 9.89 -21.90
CA ILE A 209 12.24 8.88 -22.88
C ILE A 209 13.74 8.61 -22.75
N VAL A 210 14.15 7.34 -22.81
CA VAL A 210 15.57 6.96 -22.81
C VAL A 210 16.07 6.88 -24.24
N LEU A 211 17.09 7.68 -24.54
CA LEU A 211 17.70 7.78 -25.85
C LEU A 211 19.17 7.36 -25.76
N LYS A 212 19.59 6.52 -26.69
CA LYS A 212 20.98 6.14 -26.90
C LYS A 212 21.60 7.03 -27.96
N VAL A 213 22.78 7.56 -27.67
CA VAL A 213 23.61 8.25 -28.67
C VAL A 213 24.19 7.19 -29.61
N ILE A 214 23.75 7.19 -30.86
CA ILE A 214 24.21 6.25 -31.88
C ILE A 214 25.26 6.84 -32.81
N GLY A 215 25.50 8.15 -32.74
CA GLY A 215 26.63 8.79 -33.39
C GLY A 215 26.59 10.31 -33.25
N SER A 216 27.74 10.94 -33.42
CA SER A 216 27.86 12.39 -33.50
C SER A 216 28.81 12.79 -34.63
N SER A 217 28.52 13.89 -35.31
CA SER A 217 29.36 14.39 -36.42
C SER A 217 29.41 15.91 -36.45
N LYS A 218 30.55 16.48 -36.83
CA LYS A 218 30.74 17.92 -37.02
C LYS A 218 30.77 18.24 -38.51
N GLN A 219 29.88 19.13 -38.94
CA GLN A 219 29.82 19.61 -40.32
C GLN A 219 30.79 20.79 -40.53
N THR A 220 31.15 21.04 -41.79
CA THR A 220 32.11 22.10 -42.20
C THR A 220 31.69 23.50 -41.78
N ASP A 221 30.39 23.71 -41.56
CA ASP A 221 29.83 25.00 -41.14
C ASP A 221 29.79 25.19 -39.61
N GLY A 222 30.35 24.29 -38.81
CA GLY A 222 30.31 24.41 -37.34
C GLY A 222 28.98 23.97 -36.71
N ILE A 223 28.14 23.30 -37.51
CA ILE A 223 26.94 22.60 -37.07
C ILE A 223 27.34 21.20 -36.60
N HIS A 224 26.92 20.80 -35.40
CA HIS A 224 27.07 19.44 -34.89
C HIS A 224 25.76 18.67 -35.08
N ILE A 225 25.84 17.44 -35.56
CA ILE A 225 24.69 16.55 -35.67
C ILE A 225 24.86 15.45 -34.63
N ILE A 226 23.86 15.29 -33.78
CA ILE A 226 23.78 14.24 -32.77
C ILE A 226 22.66 13.30 -33.17
N HIS A 227 23.00 12.03 -33.40
CA HIS A 227 22.05 11.00 -33.75
C HIS A 227 21.69 10.20 -32.48
N LEU A 228 20.41 10.22 -32.14
CA LEU A 228 19.82 9.54 -31.00
C LEU A 228 18.85 8.47 -31.50
N ARG A 229 18.75 7.38 -30.77
CA ARG A 229 17.73 6.33 -30.99
C ARG A 229 17.10 5.95 -29.66
N ASP A 230 15.79 5.76 -29.65
CA ASP A 230 15.11 5.21 -28.49
C ASP A 230 15.61 3.80 -28.14
N VAL A 231 15.76 3.54 -26.85
CA VAL A 231 16.06 2.20 -26.34
C VAL A 231 14.72 1.52 -26.04
N GLU A 232 14.48 0.31 -26.53
CA GLU A 232 13.29 -0.46 -26.17
C GLU A 232 13.33 -0.88 -24.70
N SER A 233 12.89 0.02 -23.81
CA SER A 233 12.32 -0.29 -22.51
C SER A 233 11.09 0.60 -22.35
N PHE A 234 9.95 0.02 -21.98
CA PHE A 234 8.78 0.81 -21.59
C PHE A 234 9.03 1.37 -20.19
N ASP A 235 9.92 2.35 -20.08
CA ASP A 235 10.03 3.27 -18.95
C ASP A 235 9.40 4.60 -19.37
N SER A 236 8.08 4.62 -19.56
CA SER A 236 7.43 5.93 -19.58
C SER A 236 7.51 6.46 -18.16
N LEU A 237 8.49 7.33 -17.90
CA LEU A 237 8.66 8.09 -16.64
C LEU A 237 7.52 9.14 -16.47
N ILE A 238 6.41 8.92 -17.15
CA ILE A 238 5.11 9.57 -17.04
C ILE A 238 4.12 8.42 -16.90
N LEU A 239 3.51 8.27 -15.72
CA LEU A 239 2.42 7.30 -15.53
C LEU A 239 1.28 7.65 -16.48
N ASN A 240 0.81 6.74 -17.33
CA ASN A 240 -0.29 7.04 -18.25
C ASN A 240 -1.53 7.47 -17.43
N PRO A 241 -2.04 8.71 -17.54
CA PRO A 241 -3.31 9.08 -16.97
C PRO A 241 -4.36 8.32 -17.77
N ILE A 242 -5.00 7.35 -17.11
CA ILE A 242 -6.07 6.50 -17.63
C ILE A 242 -6.85 7.25 -18.73
N PRO A 243 -6.63 6.93 -20.03
CA PRO A 243 -7.42 7.51 -21.10
C PRO A 243 -8.88 7.21 -20.81
N GLN A 244 -9.79 8.15 -21.09
CA GLN A 244 -11.22 7.86 -20.98
C GLN A 244 -11.56 6.63 -21.84
N LEU A 245 -11.76 5.50 -21.15
CA LEU A 245 -12.07 4.17 -21.65
C LEU A 245 -13.27 4.21 -22.59
N ASN A 246 -13.09 4.16 -23.91
CA ASN A 246 -14.26 4.20 -24.81
C ASN A 246 -14.15 3.47 -26.16
N GLN A 247 -13.27 2.47 -26.36
CA GLN A 247 -13.34 1.66 -27.60
C GLN A 247 -13.18 0.13 -27.46
N TYR A 248 -12.37 -0.39 -26.53
CA TYR A 248 -12.24 -1.84 -26.36
C TYR A 248 -13.39 -2.42 -25.51
N ARG A 249 -13.99 -3.53 -25.97
CA ARG A 249 -15.03 -4.26 -25.22
C ARG A 249 -14.80 -5.75 -25.26
N ASN A 250 -14.96 -6.40 -24.12
CA ASN A 250 -15.01 -7.85 -23.97
C ASN A 250 -16.31 -8.21 -23.22
N PRO A 251 -17.44 -8.40 -23.94
CA PRO A 251 -18.75 -8.59 -23.31
C PRO A 251 -18.82 -9.77 -22.34
N ARG A 252 -18.09 -10.85 -22.63
CA ARG A 252 -18.03 -12.03 -21.77
C ARG A 252 -17.34 -11.71 -20.44
N LEU A 253 -16.21 -11.01 -20.49
CA LEU A 253 -15.52 -10.54 -19.28
C LEU A 253 -16.40 -9.57 -18.49
N GLU A 254 -17.02 -8.61 -19.16
CA GLU A 254 -17.91 -7.65 -18.51
C GLU A 254 -19.09 -8.34 -17.82
N GLU A 255 -19.70 -9.35 -18.45
CA GLU A 255 -20.79 -10.14 -17.86
C GLU A 255 -20.34 -10.88 -16.60
N VAL A 256 -19.18 -11.54 -16.65
CA VAL A 256 -18.60 -12.25 -15.50
C VAL A 256 -18.34 -11.28 -14.33
N ILE A 257 -17.75 -10.12 -14.61
CA ILE A 257 -17.49 -9.11 -13.56
C ILE A 257 -18.80 -8.51 -13.05
N ARG A 258 -19.78 -8.22 -13.91
CA ARG A 258 -21.07 -7.68 -13.47
C ARG A 258 -21.85 -8.67 -12.61
N ALA A 259 -21.74 -9.96 -12.89
CA ALA A 259 -22.33 -11.02 -12.08
C ALA A 259 -21.61 -11.22 -10.73
N SER A 260 -20.37 -10.75 -10.57
CA SER A 260 -19.63 -10.89 -9.31
C SER A 260 -20.16 -9.96 -8.21
N GLU A 261 -20.02 -10.40 -6.97
CA GLU A 261 -20.38 -9.60 -5.80
C GLU A 261 -19.41 -8.42 -5.62
N THR A 262 -19.91 -7.29 -5.12
CA THR A 262 -19.06 -6.14 -4.76
C THR A 262 -18.24 -6.47 -3.50
N ARG A 263 -17.02 -5.93 -3.39
CA ARG A 263 -16.13 -6.14 -2.24
C ARG A 263 -15.90 -7.61 -1.90
N SER A 264 -15.77 -8.43 -2.93
CA SER A 264 -15.57 -9.88 -2.82
C SER A 264 -14.30 -10.33 -3.54
N LYS A 265 -14.07 -11.64 -3.57
CA LYS A 265 -13.04 -12.24 -4.43
C LYS A 265 -13.56 -12.32 -5.86
N LEU A 266 -12.84 -11.68 -6.78
CA LEU A 266 -13.06 -11.78 -8.22
C LEU A 266 -12.04 -12.75 -8.82
N SER A 267 -12.50 -13.89 -9.33
CA SER A 267 -11.64 -14.88 -9.97
C SER A 267 -11.86 -14.89 -11.48
N LEU A 268 -10.80 -14.61 -12.23
CA LEU A 268 -10.74 -14.53 -13.69
C LEU A 268 -9.61 -15.42 -14.23
N GLU A 269 -9.34 -16.52 -13.52
CA GLU A 269 -8.28 -17.48 -13.84
C GLU A 269 -8.61 -18.26 -15.12
N SER A 270 -7.59 -18.53 -15.95
CA SER A 270 -7.70 -19.34 -17.17
C SER A 270 -8.77 -18.85 -18.15
N MET A 271 -8.98 -17.54 -18.23
CA MET A 271 -9.98 -16.92 -19.10
C MET A 271 -9.41 -16.48 -20.47
N ASN A 272 -8.13 -16.70 -20.71
CA ASN A 272 -7.41 -16.24 -21.90
C ASN A 272 -7.48 -14.71 -22.08
N LEU A 273 -7.34 -13.99 -20.97
CA LEU A 273 -7.33 -12.52 -20.95
C LEU A 273 -5.98 -11.99 -21.44
N ASN A 274 -6.00 -10.87 -22.16
CA ASN A 274 -4.83 -10.14 -22.63
C ASN A 274 -4.70 -8.78 -21.95
N ASP A 275 -3.71 -7.98 -22.36
CA ASP A 275 -3.44 -6.68 -21.74
C ASP A 275 -4.59 -5.66 -21.88
N GLN A 276 -5.33 -5.67 -22.99
CA GLN A 276 -6.47 -4.75 -23.20
C GLN A 276 -7.64 -5.07 -22.27
N ASP A 277 -7.81 -6.34 -21.90
CA ASP A 277 -8.82 -6.77 -20.93
C ASP A 277 -8.59 -6.15 -19.54
N MET A 278 -7.35 -5.79 -19.19
CA MET A 278 -7.03 -5.21 -17.90
C MET A 278 -7.67 -3.84 -17.70
N GLU A 279 -7.95 -3.10 -18.78
CA GLU A 279 -8.72 -1.85 -18.70
C GLU A 279 -10.14 -2.10 -18.15
N ILE A 280 -10.78 -3.19 -18.62
CA ILE A 280 -12.12 -3.60 -18.16
C ILE A 280 -12.04 -4.13 -16.73
N VAL A 281 -11.02 -4.93 -16.40
CA VAL A 281 -10.81 -5.45 -15.04
C VAL A 281 -10.60 -4.31 -14.05
N VAL A 282 -9.79 -3.31 -14.39
CA VAL A 282 -9.58 -2.12 -13.56
C VAL A 282 -10.90 -1.37 -13.38
N LYS A 283 -11.58 -1.02 -14.47
CA LYS A 283 -12.81 -0.23 -14.42
C LYS A 283 -13.93 -0.95 -13.66
N LEU A 284 -14.28 -2.15 -14.09
CA LEU A 284 -15.43 -2.86 -13.55
C LEU A 284 -15.09 -3.63 -12.28
N GLY A 285 -13.96 -4.34 -12.25
CA GLY A 285 -13.59 -5.22 -11.14
C GLY A 285 -13.03 -4.45 -9.94
N ILE A 286 -12.04 -3.60 -10.18
CA ILE A 286 -11.30 -2.91 -9.12
C ILE A 286 -12.02 -1.63 -8.68
N VAL A 287 -12.49 -0.80 -9.62
CA VAL A 287 -13.12 0.50 -9.31
C VAL A 287 -14.60 0.34 -8.96
N GLU A 288 -15.43 -0.21 -9.86
CA GLU A 288 -16.88 -0.32 -9.63
C GLU A 288 -17.22 -1.40 -8.60
N LYS A 289 -16.70 -2.62 -8.78
CA LYS A 289 -16.97 -3.74 -7.87
C LYS A 289 -16.13 -3.71 -6.61
N GLN A 290 -15.09 -2.87 -6.53
CA GLN A 290 -14.21 -2.76 -5.36
C GLN A 290 -13.71 -4.13 -4.87
N CYS A 291 -13.33 -5.03 -5.79
CA CYS A 291 -12.92 -6.38 -5.43
C CYS A 291 -11.78 -6.35 -4.40
N MET A 292 -11.82 -7.26 -3.42
CA MET A 292 -10.82 -7.34 -2.36
C MET A 292 -9.67 -8.26 -2.75
N ILE A 293 -9.96 -9.31 -3.53
CA ILE A 293 -8.98 -10.29 -4.01
C ILE A 293 -9.22 -10.47 -5.50
N LEU A 294 -8.20 -10.31 -6.32
CA LEU A 294 -8.28 -10.46 -7.77
C LEU A 294 -7.35 -11.58 -8.20
N ASN A 295 -7.92 -12.64 -8.76
CA ASN A 295 -7.18 -13.76 -9.32
C ASN A 295 -7.19 -13.67 -10.84
N LEU A 296 -6.02 -13.39 -11.42
CA LEU A 296 -5.77 -13.31 -12.87
C LEU A 296 -4.82 -14.42 -13.34
N SER A 297 -4.65 -15.48 -12.54
CA SER A 297 -3.70 -16.53 -12.85
C SER A 297 -3.98 -17.20 -14.19
N ASP A 298 -2.95 -17.72 -14.85
CA ASP A 298 -3.06 -18.52 -16.07
C ASP A 298 -3.77 -17.78 -17.22
N ASN A 299 -3.38 -16.53 -17.48
CA ASN A 299 -3.85 -15.73 -18.61
C ASN A 299 -2.66 -15.34 -19.51
N THR A 300 -2.91 -14.49 -20.51
CA THR A 300 -1.89 -14.01 -21.46
C THR A 300 -1.45 -12.57 -21.15
N ILE A 301 -1.46 -12.19 -19.87
CA ILE A 301 -1.09 -10.84 -19.43
C ILE A 301 0.44 -10.67 -19.52
N THR A 302 0.87 -9.56 -20.10
CA THR A 302 2.28 -9.16 -20.22
C THR A 302 2.60 -7.98 -19.31
N SER A 303 3.81 -7.42 -19.42
CA SER A 303 4.19 -6.20 -18.69
C SER A 303 3.25 -5.02 -18.96
N VAL A 304 2.61 -4.96 -20.13
CA VAL A 304 1.65 -3.90 -20.48
C VAL A 304 0.41 -3.99 -19.59
N GLY A 305 -0.20 -5.16 -19.47
CA GLY A 305 -1.36 -5.36 -18.60
C GLY A 305 -1.01 -5.16 -17.12
N ALA A 306 0.18 -5.56 -16.69
CA ALA A 306 0.68 -5.28 -15.34
C ALA A 306 0.78 -3.77 -15.05
N SER A 307 1.21 -2.97 -16.04
CA SER A 307 1.27 -1.50 -15.96
C SER A 307 -0.11 -0.85 -15.85
N ILE A 308 -1.15 -1.45 -16.44
CA ILE A 308 -2.53 -0.97 -16.34
C ILE A 308 -3.09 -1.25 -14.94
N LEU A 309 -2.83 -2.46 -14.43
CA LEU A 309 -3.24 -2.85 -13.07
C LEU A 309 -2.58 -1.98 -11.99
N SER A 310 -1.30 -1.63 -12.16
CA SER A 310 -0.55 -0.90 -11.14
C SER A 310 -1.04 0.52 -10.88
N GLN A 311 -1.72 1.15 -11.85
CA GLN A 311 -2.19 2.53 -11.77
C GLN A 311 -3.26 2.75 -10.69
N VAL A 312 -3.96 1.69 -10.25
CA VAL A 312 -5.10 1.82 -9.32
C VAL A 312 -4.79 1.40 -7.88
N PHE A 313 -3.55 1.01 -7.57
CA PHE A 313 -3.20 0.55 -6.23
C PHE A 313 -3.15 1.67 -5.19
N LEU A 314 -2.86 2.91 -5.61
CA LEU A 314 -2.71 4.04 -4.71
C LEU A 314 -4.03 4.44 -4.04
N ASP A 315 -5.07 4.61 -4.86
CA ASP A 315 -6.36 5.13 -4.42
C ASP A 315 -7.34 4.05 -3.92
N ASN A 316 -7.01 2.76 -4.13
CA ASN A 316 -7.92 1.68 -3.78
C ASN A 316 -7.76 1.22 -2.32
N GLN A 317 -8.70 1.59 -1.46
CA GLN A 317 -8.69 1.23 -0.03
C GLN A 317 -9.26 -0.15 0.30
N THR A 318 -9.65 -0.93 -0.70
CA THR A 318 -10.32 -2.23 -0.52
C THR A 318 -9.50 -3.41 -1.00
N PHE A 319 -8.53 -3.18 -1.90
CA PHE A 319 -7.81 -4.23 -2.59
C PHE A 319 -6.70 -4.81 -1.71
N LYS A 320 -6.84 -6.09 -1.36
CA LYS A 320 -5.99 -6.80 -0.40
C LYS A 320 -5.01 -7.77 -1.06
N SER A 321 -5.36 -8.34 -2.21
CA SER A 321 -4.52 -9.37 -2.83
C SER A 321 -4.66 -9.42 -4.34
N LEU A 322 -3.52 -9.54 -5.02
CA LEU A 322 -3.42 -9.76 -6.46
C LEU A 322 -2.70 -11.08 -6.73
N ILE A 323 -3.32 -11.92 -7.55
CA ILE A 323 -2.75 -13.20 -8.00
C ILE A 323 -2.49 -13.12 -9.50
N LEU A 324 -1.23 -13.09 -9.90
CA LEU A 324 -0.78 -13.00 -11.30
C LEU A 324 -0.07 -14.27 -11.77
N ASP A 325 -0.14 -15.35 -11.00
CA ASP A 325 0.61 -16.57 -11.25
C ASP A 325 0.44 -17.07 -12.70
N ARG A 326 1.50 -17.64 -13.27
CA ARG A 326 1.49 -18.20 -14.64
C ARG A 326 1.07 -17.19 -15.73
N ASN A 327 1.42 -15.92 -15.55
CA ASN A 327 1.38 -14.90 -16.62
C ASN A 327 2.80 -14.44 -16.95
N ARG A 328 3.11 -14.17 -18.22
CA ARG A 328 4.46 -13.78 -18.64
C ARG A 328 4.67 -12.27 -18.54
N ILE A 329 4.56 -11.72 -17.33
CA ILE A 329 4.74 -10.28 -17.11
C ILE A 329 6.22 -9.83 -17.10
N LEU A 330 7.16 -10.77 -16.86
CA LEU A 330 8.61 -10.55 -16.87
C LEU A 330 9.06 -9.46 -15.88
N ASP A 331 10.35 -9.10 -15.91
CA ASP A 331 10.91 -8.10 -14.99
C ASP A 331 10.24 -6.73 -15.10
N ALA A 332 9.96 -6.28 -16.33
CA ALA A 332 9.28 -5.01 -16.58
C ALA A 332 7.88 -4.96 -15.95
N GLY A 333 7.14 -6.07 -15.98
CA GLY A 333 5.82 -6.13 -15.35
C GLY A 333 5.89 -6.10 -13.82
N VAL A 334 6.86 -6.81 -13.24
CA VAL A 334 7.08 -6.79 -11.78
C VAL A 334 7.51 -5.39 -11.31
N GLU A 335 8.31 -4.67 -12.10
CA GLU A 335 8.67 -3.27 -11.82
C GLU A 335 7.45 -2.37 -11.66
N PHE A 336 6.50 -2.42 -12.60
CA PHE A 336 5.27 -1.63 -12.52
C PHE A 336 4.45 -1.96 -11.28
N ILE A 337 4.27 -3.25 -11.00
CA ILE A 337 3.53 -3.71 -9.82
C ILE A 337 4.24 -3.27 -8.54
N ALA A 338 5.55 -3.48 -8.44
CA ALA A 338 6.37 -3.12 -7.28
C ALA A 338 6.34 -1.61 -7.02
N ARG A 339 6.48 -0.77 -8.05
CA ARG A 339 6.40 0.70 -7.92
C ARG A 339 5.00 1.17 -7.55
N GLY A 340 3.97 0.62 -8.19
CA GLY A 340 2.58 0.94 -7.87
C GLY A 340 2.25 0.59 -6.42
N LEU A 341 2.77 -0.54 -5.94
CA LEU A 341 2.61 -0.96 -4.55
C LEU A 341 3.51 -0.19 -3.58
N ALA A 342 4.70 0.27 -3.97
CA ALA A 342 5.63 0.98 -3.10
C ALA A 342 4.99 2.20 -2.41
N ASN A 343 4.03 2.85 -3.09
CA ASN A 343 3.29 4.01 -2.59
C ASN A 343 1.83 3.69 -2.21
N ALA A 344 1.35 2.47 -2.45
CA ALA A 344 -0.03 2.09 -2.20
C ALA A 344 -0.38 2.11 -0.70
N ASN A 345 -1.66 2.32 -0.40
CA ASN A 345 -2.13 2.29 0.98
C ASN A 345 -1.93 0.90 1.63
N LEU A 346 -1.90 0.88 2.97
CA LEU A 346 -1.56 -0.30 3.76
C LEU A 346 -2.62 -1.43 3.73
N CYS A 347 -3.64 -1.39 2.87
CA CYS A 347 -4.66 -2.44 2.78
C CYS A 347 -4.19 -3.65 1.97
N PHE A 348 -3.25 -3.48 1.04
CA PHE A 348 -2.71 -4.55 0.22
C PHE A 348 -1.79 -5.46 1.06
N ARG A 349 -2.10 -6.75 1.16
CA ARG A 349 -1.42 -7.72 2.05
C ARG A 349 -0.62 -8.79 1.32
N THR A 350 -1.12 -9.26 0.18
CA THR A 350 -0.57 -10.46 -0.46
C THR A 350 -0.39 -10.27 -1.96
N LEU A 351 0.82 -10.52 -2.44
CA LEU A 351 1.17 -10.50 -3.85
C LEU A 351 1.62 -11.90 -4.27
N TYR A 352 0.99 -12.45 -5.31
CA TYR A 352 1.41 -13.71 -5.91
C TYR A 352 1.97 -13.49 -7.33
N LEU A 353 3.22 -13.92 -7.52
CA LEU A 353 4.02 -13.80 -8.73
C LEU A 353 4.69 -15.16 -9.05
N ASP A 354 3.99 -16.26 -8.84
CA ASP A 354 4.54 -17.58 -9.14
C ASP A 354 4.60 -17.82 -10.65
N SER A 355 5.75 -18.28 -11.17
CA SER A 355 5.94 -18.60 -12.60
C SER A 355 5.64 -17.43 -13.54
N VAL A 356 6.12 -16.23 -13.21
CA VAL A 356 5.90 -15.03 -14.03
C VAL A 356 7.05 -14.66 -14.96
N GLY A 357 8.16 -15.41 -14.89
CA GLY A 357 9.36 -15.19 -15.68
C GLY A 357 10.20 -14.01 -15.18
N MET A 358 10.19 -13.77 -13.87
CA MET A 358 11.04 -12.76 -13.24
C MET A 358 12.45 -13.30 -12.93
N SER A 359 13.44 -12.41 -12.96
CA SER A 359 14.85 -12.67 -12.66
C SER A 359 15.32 -11.89 -11.42
N ASP A 360 16.63 -11.88 -11.16
CA ASP A 360 17.25 -11.07 -10.11
C ASP A 360 16.96 -9.57 -10.24
N THR A 361 16.72 -9.07 -11.45
CA THR A 361 16.38 -7.66 -11.69
C THR A 361 15.08 -7.29 -10.95
N SER A 362 14.07 -8.16 -11.01
CA SER A 362 12.83 -7.96 -10.26
C SER A 362 13.03 -7.95 -8.75
N CYS A 363 14.03 -8.65 -8.23
CA CYS A 363 14.35 -8.65 -6.81
C CYS A 363 14.81 -7.27 -6.33
N GLU A 364 15.48 -6.48 -7.18
CA GLU A 364 15.86 -5.09 -6.90
C GLU A 364 14.63 -4.19 -6.76
N TYR A 365 13.64 -4.33 -7.64
CA TYR A 365 12.38 -3.58 -7.58
C TYR A 365 11.52 -3.99 -6.37
N LEU A 366 11.40 -5.29 -6.11
CA LEU A 366 10.69 -5.79 -4.93
C LEU A 366 11.37 -5.35 -3.64
N ALA A 367 12.70 -5.28 -3.59
CA ALA A 367 13.42 -4.71 -2.46
C ALA A 367 13.10 -3.22 -2.23
N GLU A 368 13.04 -2.42 -3.30
CA GLU A 368 12.61 -1.01 -3.18
C GLU A 368 11.16 -0.89 -2.69
N MET A 369 10.26 -1.74 -3.18
CA MET A 369 8.88 -1.81 -2.70
C MET A 369 8.83 -2.18 -1.21
N ILE A 370 9.58 -3.20 -0.77
CA ILE A 370 9.64 -3.66 0.63
C ILE A 370 10.15 -2.54 1.56
N ARG A 371 11.08 -1.69 1.09
CA ARG A 371 11.58 -0.54 1.86
C ARG A 371 10.52 0.54 2.11
N ARG A 372 9.54 0.69 1.22
CA ARG A 372 8.56 1.80 1.25
C ARG A 372 7.16 1.36 1.69
N ASN A 373 6.79 0.13 1.39
CA ASN A 373 5.48 -0.43 1.70
C ASN A 373 5.56 -1.41 2.87
N HIS A 374 4.98 -1.02 4.01
CA HIS A 374 4.86 -1.85 5.21
C HIS A 374 3.52 -2.61 5.30
N GLY A 375 2.69 -2.53 4.26
CA GLY A 375 1.39 -3.17 4.15
C GLY A 375 1.45 -4.61 3.66
N ILE A 376 2.41 -4.93 2.79
CA ILE A 376 2.60 -6.26 2.21
C ILE A 376 3.20 -7.20 3.26
N ILE A 377 2.54 -8.34 3.46
CA ILE A 377 2.87 -9.35 4.48
C ILE A 377 3.35 -10.64 3.83
N TYR A 378 2.75 -11.01 2.70
CA TYR A 378 2.95 -12.30 2.04
C TYR A 378 3.39 -12.09 0.60
N LEU A 379 4.54 -12.64 0.23
CA LEU A 379 5.10 -12.53 -1.13
C LEU A 379 5.38 -13.92 -1.70
N TRP A 380 4.73 -14.25 -2.82
CA TRP A 380 4.89 -15.52 -3.51
C TRP A 380 5.68 -15.37 -4.81
N LEU A 381 6.85 -16.01 -4.88
CA LEU A 381 7.85 -15.86 -5.95
C LEU A 381 8.31 -17.23 -6.50
N ASN A 382 7.48 -18.27 -6.40
CA ASN A 382 7.86 -19.64 -6.75
C ASN A 382 8.10 -19.81 -8.25
N ASN A 383 8.95 -20.77 -8.60
CA ASN A 383 9.20 -21.21 -9.98
C ASN A 383 9.54 -20.05 -10.93
N ASN A 384 10.44 -19.16 -10.52
CA ASN A 384 10.99 -18.08 -11.34
C ASN A 384 12.48 -18.33 -11.61
N GLU A 385 13.17 -17.33 -12.17
CA GLU A 385 14.60 -17.38 -12.51
C GLU A 385 15.45 -16.63 -11.46
N ILE A 386 15.07 -16.69 -10.18
CA ILE A 386 15.78 -16.04 -9.08
C ILE A 386 17.03 -16.85 -8.71
N SER A 387 18.18 -16.20 -8.68
CA SER A 387 19.47 -16.76 -8.28
C SER A 387 19.85 -16.34 -6.86
N ASP A 388 21.03 -16.80 -6.40
CA ASP A 388 21.61 -16.35 -5.14
C ASP A 388 21.75 -14.82 -5.04
N ARG A 389 21.98 -14.13 -6.16
CA ARG A 389 22.05 -12.65 -6.18
C ARG A 389 20.69 -12.02 -5.85
N GLY A 390 19.61 -12.50 -6.44
CA GLY A 390 18.27 -11.99 -6.15
C GLY A 390 17.87 -12.24 -4.69
N VAL A 391 18.20 -13.42 -4.15
CA VAL A 391 18.01 -13.72 -2.72
C VAL A 391 18.82 -12.77 -1.85
N GLN A 392 20.09 -12.51 -2.19
CA GLN A 392 20.93 -11.57 -1.45
C GLN A 392 20.27 -10.18 -1.37
N VAL A 393 19.82 -9.62 -2.48
CA VAL A 393 19.17 -8.30 -2.53
C VAL A 393 17.90 -8.25 -1.66
N LEU A 394 17.03 -9.25 -1.78
CA LEU A 394 15.79 -9.31 -1.00
C LEU A 394 16.07 -9.45 0.50
N PHE A 395 16.98 -10.35 0.88
CA PHE A 395 17.21 -10.69 2.28
C PHE A 395 18.13 -9.70 2.99
N GLU A 396 19.06 -9.04 2.30
CA GLU A 396 19.74 -7.85 2.85
C GLU A 396 18.74 -6.73 3.12
N THR A 397 17.75 -6.55 2.25
CA THR A 397 16.70 -5.55 2.45
C THR A 397 15.82 -5.92 3.63
N ILE A 398 15.30 -7.14 3.70
CA ILE A 398 14.49 -7.62 4.84
C ILE A 398 15.28 -7.51 6.13
N LYS A 399 16.55 -7.93 6.14
CA LYS A 399 17.44 -7.78 7.29
C LYS A 399 17.60 -6.33 7.75
N SER A 400 17.71 -5.37 6.82
CA SER A 400 18.09 -3.98 7.12
C SER A 400 16.94 -3.00 7.33
N CYS A 401 15.70 -3.39 7.02
CA CYS A 401 14.54 -2.49 7.14
C CYS A 401 13.38 -3.11 7.92
N ASP A 402 12.63 -2.26 8.61
CA ASP A 402 11.41 -2.63 9.34
C ASP A 402 10.25 -2.88 8.35
N CYS A 403 10.35 -3.94 7.54
CA CYS A 403 9.34 -4.29 6.54
C CYS A 403 8.20 -5.13 7.14
N GLY A 404 7.01 -5.05 6.52
CA GLY A 404 5.83 -5.83 6.92
C GLY A 404 5.85 -7.32 6.53
N ILE A 405 6.90 -7.77 5.84
CA ILE A 405 6.98 -9.11 5.26
C ILE A 405 7.13 -10.17 6.36
N VAL A 406 6.12 -11.03 6.49
CA VAL A 406 6.13 -12.17 7.41
C VAL A 406 6.55 -13.45 6.69
N MET A 407 6.17 -13.59 5.42
CA MET A 407 6.43 -14.79 4.63
C MET A 407 6.90 -14.47 3.21
N ILE A 408 7.96 -15.15 2.79
CA ILE A 408 8.37 -15.24 1.38
C ILE A 408 8.41 -16.71 0.95
N THR A 409 7.89 -17.02 -0.22
CA THR A 409 8.09 -18.32 -0.87
C THR A 409 8.91 -18.20 -2.16
N LEU A 410 9.97 -18.99 -2.23
CA LEU A 410 10.97 -19.06 -3.30
C LEU A 410 11.08 -20.48 -3.88
N SER A 411 10.11 -21.35 -3.58
CA SER A 411 10.18 -22.76 -3.99
C SER A 411 10.28 -22.92 -5.50
N GLY A 412 11.09 -23.84 -5.97
CA GLY A 412 11.29 -24.11 -7.41
C GLY A 412 12.21 -23.13 -8.15
N ASN A 413 12.80 -22.15 -7.47
CA ASN A 413 13.88 -21.34 -8.03
C ASN A 413 15.20 -22.13 -7.97
N THR A 414 15.49 -22.87 -9.03
CA THR A 414 16.60 -23.86 -9.05
C THR A 414 17.99 -23.24 -8.98
N LEU A 415 18.13 -21.94 -9.28
CA LEU A 415 19.39 -21.19 -9.23
C LEU A 415 19.77 -20.71 -7.81
N ILE A 416 18.91 -20.93 -6.81
CA ILE A 416 19.23 -20.66 -5.40
C ILE A 416 20.05 -21.82 -4.84
N THR A 417 21.28 -21.56 -4.43
CA THR A 417 22.24 -22.56 -3.93
C THR A 417 22.65 -22.27 -2.49
N ASP A 418 23.64 -23.02 -1.98
CA ASP A 418 24.15 -22.86 -0.61
C ASP A 418 24.75 -21.46 -0.36
N ALA A 419 25.08 -20.69 -1.40
CA ALA A 419 25.56 -19.32 -1.27
C ALA A 419 24.51 -18.39 -0.61
N SER A 420 23.22 -18.70 -0.77
CA SER A 420 22.12 -17.96 -0.13
C SER A 420 21.90 -18.30 1.35
N VAL A 421 22.46 -19.39 1.87
CA VAL A 421 22.14 -19.90 3.21
C VAL A 421 22.49 -18.89 4.30
N ASP A 422 23.65 -18.23 4.18
CA ASP A 422 24.13 -17.31 5.23
C ASP A 422 23.23 -16.09 5.35
N ILE A 423 22.84 -15.48 4.22
CA ILE A 423 21.98 -14.29 4.24
C ILE A 423 20.56 -14.62 4.70
N ILE A 424 20.04 -15.79 4.33
CA ILE A 424 18.74 -16.28 4.81
C ILE A 424 18.78 -16.49 6.33
N CYS A 425 19.82 -17.16 6.84
CA CYS A 425 20.02 -17.33 8.28
C CYS A 425 20.10 -15.98 8.99
N SER A 426 20.92 -15.05 8.51
CA SER A 426 21.01 -13.70 9.09
C SER A 426 19.66 -13.00 9.15
N ALA A 427 18.85 -13.06 8.08
CA ALA A 427 17.51 -12.48 8.11
C ALA A 427 16.59 -13.15 9.14
N MET A 428 16.68 -14.47 9.34
CA MET A 428 15.92 -15.20 10.38
C MET A 428 16.28 -14.76 11.80
N PHE A 429 17.54 -14.37 12.05
CA PHE A 429 18.00 -13.95 13.37
C PHE A 429 17.80 -12.45 13.63
N GLU A 430 17.90 -11.63 12.59
CA GLU A 430 18.04 -10.17 12.74
C GLU A 430 16.75 -9.40 12.40
N ASN A 431 15.80 -9.99 11.65
CA ASN A 431 14.51 -9.36 11.39
C ASN A 431 13.40 -9.93 12.29
N CYS A 432 12.72 -9.04 13.04
CA CYS A 432 11.69 -9.42 14.01
C CYS A 432 10.29 -9.68 13.40
N ALA A 433 10.06 -9.37 12.13
CA ALA A 433 8.77 -9.50 11.45
C ALA A 433 8.72 -10.70 10.49
N PHE A 434 9.86 -11.11 9.95
CA PHE A 434 10.01 -12.24 9.05
C PHE A 434 10.05 -13.54 9.85
N HIS A 435 9.10 -14.44 9.60
CA HIS A 435 8.94 -15.67 10.40
C HIS A 435 8.78 -16.95 9.58
N GLN A 436 8.55 -16.83 8.26
CA GLN A 436 8.28 -17.99 7.43
C GLN A 436 8.95 -17.90 6.06
N ILE A 437 9.63 -19.00 5.67
CA ILE A 437 10.21 -19.14 4.34
C ILE A 437 9.90 -20.51 3.76
N HIS A 438 9.54 -20.53 2.48
CA HIS A 438 9.36 -21.76 1.70
C HIS A 438 10.41 -21.77 0.59
N ILE A 439 11.32 -22.73 0.61
CA ILE A 439 12.45 -22.82 -0.32
C ILE A 439 12.64 -24.25 -0.84
N CYS A 440 11.52 -24.97 -0.98
CA CYS A 440 11.49 -26.33 -1.51
C CYS A 440 11.97 -26.36 -2.96
N ASN A 441 12.56 -27.47 -3.40
CA ASN A 441 12.97 -27.67 -4.79
C ASN A 441 13.93 -26.58 -5.36
N CYS A 442 14.73 -25.95 -4.49
CA CYS A 442 15.85 -25.07 -4.88
C CYS A 442 17.15 -25.88 -5.01
N GLY A 443 18.19 -25.28 -5.59
CA GLY A 443 19.53 -25.85 -5.78
C GLY A 443 20.37 -26.04 -4.50
N LEU A 444 19.73 -26.08 -3.32
CA LEU A 444 20.37 -26.26 -2.01
C LEU A 444 20.88 -27.71 -1.82
N SER A 445 22.12 -27.84 -1.35
CA SER A 445 22.70 -29.11 -0.94
C SER A 445 22.05 -29.64 0.35
N THR A 446 22.30 -30.90 0.70
CA THR A 446 21.85 -31.46 1.99
C THR A 446 22.43 -30.66 3.17
N ALA A 447 23.70 -30.27 3.10
CA ALA A 447 24.35 -29.49 4.14
C ALA A 447 23.73 -28.09 4.28
N GLY A 448 23.42 -27.41 3.15
CA GLY A 448 22.72 -26.13 3.18
C GLY A 448 21.34 -26.22 3.83
N LYS A 449 20.58 -27.29 3.53
CA LYS A 449 19.27 -27.54 4.14
C LYS A 449 19.35 -27.80 5.64
N GLU A 450 20.31 -28.61 6.09
CA GLU A 450 20.55 -28.87 7.51
C GLU A 450 20.90 -27.58 8.26
N ARG A 451 21.75 -26.72 7.69
CA ARG A 451 22.09 -25.41 8.27
C ARG A 451 20.86 -24.52 8.45
N LEU A 452 20.01 -24.43 7.43
CA LEU A 452 18.75 -23.67 7.52
C LEU A 452 17.82 -24.25 8.58
N GLN A 453 17.71 -25.58 8.68
CA GLN A 453 16.89 -26.24 9.71
C GLN A 453 17.38 -25.94 11.12
N VAL A 454 18.69 -25.99 11.35
CA VAL A 454 19.29 -25.65 12.65
C VAL A 454 19.01 -24.18 12.99
N ALA A 455 19.22 -23.25 12.05
CA ALA A 455 18.91 -21.84 12.27
C ALA A 455 17.43 -21.63 12.61
N ALA A 456 16.52 -22.25 11.85
CA ALA A 456 15.08 -22.14 12.07
C ALA A 456 14.62 -22.69 13.44
N GLN A 457 15.24 -23.78 13.91
CA GLN A 457 14.97 -24.32 15.25
C GLN A 457 15.42 -23.36 16.36
N GLN A 458 16.52 -22.63 16.16
CA GLN A 458 17.04 -21.68 17.15
C GLN A 458 16.18 -20.41 17.25
N THR A 459 15.48 -20.04 16.18
CA THR A 459 14.66 -18.83 16.10
C THR A 459 13.15 -19.09 16.16
N SER A 460 12.72 -20.35 16.32
CA SER A 460 11.31 -20.76 16.19
C SER A 460 10.67 -20.34 14.86
N PHE A 461 11.50 -20.24 13.82
CA PHE A 461 11.14 -19.79 12.48
C PHE A 461 10.54 -20.95 11.67
N ILE A 462 9.51 -20.66 10.87
CA ILE A 462 8.78 -21.67 10.08
C ILE A 462 9.51 -21.87 8.75
N LEU A 463 10.24 -22.97 8.63
CA LEU A 463 10.99 -23.34 7.43
C LEU A 463 10.34 -24.51 6.69
N TYR A 464 9.99 -24.30 5.42
CA TYR A 464 9.63 -25.37 4.49
C TYR A 464 10.76 -25.57 3.49
N VAL A 465 11.55 -26.62 3.70
CA VAL A 465 12.63 -27.03 2.80
C VAL A 465 12.55 -28.54 2.54
N ILE A 466 11.99 -28.93 1.40
CA ILE A 466 11.84 -30.35 1.00
C ILE A 466 12.52 -30.56 -0.35
N SER A 467 13.16 -31.72 -0.52
CA SER A 467 13.75 -32.18 -1.79
C SER A 467 12.76 -33.05 -2.58
N GLN A 468 12.84 -33.02 -3.91
CA GLN A 468 12.13 -33.96 -4.79
C GLN A 468 12.58 -35.43 -4.68
N GLN A 469 13.41 -35.83 -3.70
CA GLN A 469 13.92 -37.21 -3.61
C GLN A 469 13.32 -38.11 -2.52
N VAL A 470 12.25 -37.71 -1.81
CA VAL A 470 11.61 -38.59 -0.79
C VAL A 470 10.15 -38.95 -1.08
N ILE A 471 9.64 -38.71 -2.30
CA ILE A 471 8.37 -39.31 -2.73
C ILE A 471 8.66 -40.67 -3.39
N LYS A 472 9.13 -41.66 -2.60
CA LYS A 472 9.08 -43.09 -2.97
C LYS A 472 9.38 -44.11 -1.86
N GLN A 473 9.65 -43.73 -0.61
CA GLN A 473 10.00 -44.71 0.43
C GLN A 473 9.18 -44.70 1.73
N LEU A 474 8.06 -43.97 1.80
CA LEU A 474 7.13 -44.11 2.92
C LEU A 474 5.68 -44.22 2.41
N LEU A 475 5.40 -45.31 1.70
CA LEU A 475 4.09 -45.95 1.77
C LEU A 475 4.31 -47.36 2.32
N PRO A 476 3.81 -47.71 3.50
CA PRO A 476 3.55 -49.10 3.81
C PRO A 476 2.21 -49.49 3.17
N LYS A 477 2.29 -50.18 2.02
CA LYS A 477 1.28 -51.18 1.67
C LYS A 477 1.45 -52.33 2.67
N ASN A 478 0.56 -52.39 3.65
CA ASN A 478 -0.14 -53.60 4.11
C ASN A 478 -0.65 -53.36 5.53
N SER A 479 -1.95 -53.61 5.68
CA SER A 479 -2.70 -53.80 6.93
C SER A 479 -1.89 -54.45 8.06
N VAL A 480 -1.97 -53.90 9.27
CA VAL A 480 -2.30 -54.61 10.54
C VAL A 480 -2.27 -53.65 11.75
N ASN A 481 -3.35 -53.73 12.53
CA ASN A 481 -3.65 -53.34 13.92
C ASN A 481 -3.43 -51.90 14.46
N LEU A 482 -4.58 -51.30 14.77
CA LEU A 482 -4.84 -49.98 15.35
C LEU A 482 -5.00 -50.02 16.89
N SER A 483 -4.19 -50.80 17.63
CA SER A 483 -4.46 -51.02 19.06
C SER A 483 -3.28 -50.98 20.04
N SER A 484 -2.09 -50.48 19.68
CA SER A 484 -0.96 -50.54 20.64
C SER A 484 0.08 -49.42 20.58
N ILE A 485 -0.31 -48.16 20.34
CA ILE A 485 0.53 -47.01 20.69
C ILE A 485 -0.37 -45.94 21.34
N SER A 486 -0.82 -46.24 22.56
CA SER A 486 -1.08 -45.23 23.56
C SER A 486 0.17 -45.07 24.42
N ASP A 487 0.38 -43.84 24.91
CA ASP A 487 1.22 -43.49 26.05
C ASP A 487 2.75 -43.42 25.84
N LYS A 488 3.22 -42.26 25.35
CA LYS A 488 4.06 -41.31 26.15
C LYS A 488 4.60 -40.16 25.30
N ALA A 489 3.85 -39.06 25.28
CA ALA A 489 4.37 -37.69 25.16
C ALA A 489 3.31 -36.70 25.66
N THR A 490 2.83 -36.90 26.89
CA THR A 490 2.02 -35.93 27.62
C THR A 490 2.94 -34.87 28.22
N SER A 491 3.25 -33.81 27.47
CA SER A 491 3.51 -32.50 28.07
C SER A 491 2.16 -31.78 28.19
N THR A 492 1.73 -31.55 29.41
CA THR A 492 0.46 -30.93 29.83
C THR A 492 0.06 -29.71 28.99
N LEU A 493 -0.93 -29.86 28.11
CA LEU A 493 -1.68 -28.73 27.55
C LEU A 493 -2.32 -27.94 28.70
N LYS A 494 -2.00 -26.65 28.86
CA LYS A 494 -2.76 -25.74 29.74
C LYS A 494 -4.24 -25.79 29.36
N LYS A 495 -5.13 -26.31 30.22
CA LYS A 495 -6.57 -26.45 29.93
C LYS A 495 -7.38 -25.16 30.15
N SER A 496 -6.80 -23.99 29.91
CA SER A 496 -7.47 -22.72 30.12
C SER A 496 -7.25 -21.73 28.99
N PHE A 497 -8.19 -20.79 28.86
CA PHE A 497 -8.12 -19.60 28.00
C PHE A 497 -8.11 -18.37 28.89
N LYS A 498 -7.12 -17.49 28.74
CA LYS A 498 -6.97 -16.26 29.52
C LYS A 498 -7.09 -15.02 28.62
N LEU A 499 -7.85 -14.03 29.07
CA LEU A 499 -8.08 -12.77 28.39
C LEU A 499 -7.80 -11.60 29.33
N ILE A 500 -7.11 -10.57 28.84
CA ILE A 500 -6.96 -9.26 29.51
C ILE A 500 -7.59 -8.16 28.66
N SER A 501 -8.36 -7.27 29.27
CA SER A 501 -8.95 -6.07 28.66
C SER A 501 -8.51 -4.84 29.43
N TRP A 502 -8.02 -3.80 28.74
CA TRP A 502 -7.44 -2.63 29.39
C TRP A 502 -7.52 -1.34 28.55
N ASN A 503 -8.20 -0.32 29.05
CA ASN A 503 -7.97 1.06 28.60
C ASN A 503 -6.63 1.55 29.16
N ILE A 504 -5.66 1.84 28.30
CA ILE A 504 -4.28 2.14 28.72
C ILE A 504 -3.94 3.63 28.79
N ASP A 505 -4.90 4.53 28.51
CA ASP A 505 -4.78 5.99 28.61
C ASP A 505 -3.46 6.52 28.03
N ALA A 506 -3.32 6.42 26.71
CA ALA A 506 -2.10 6.84 26.03
C ALA A 506 -1.98 8.36 25.84
N PHE A 507 -2.88 9.16 26.41
CA PHE A 507 -2.95 10.60 26.14
C PHE A 507 -1.98 11.45 26.95
N ASP A 508 -1.46 10.96 28.08
CA ASP A 508 -0.48 11.71 28.89
C ASP A 508 0.94 11.61 28.33
N THR A 509 1.13 12.06 27.09
CA THR A 509 2.41 12.08 26.37
C THR A 509 3.32 13.26 26.74
N ARG A 510 2.82 14.18 27.56
CA ARG A 510 3.54 15.43 27.94
C ARG A 510 4.86 15.17 28.67
N ASN A 511 5.00 14.00 29.30
CA ASN A 511 6.25 13.56 29.89
C ASN A 511 6.62 12.16 29.36
N PRO A 512 7.52 12.08 28.36
CA PRO A 512 7.93 10.82 27.73
C PRO A 512 8.46 9.78 28.72
N LYS A 513 9.10 10.21 29.83
CA LYS A 513 9.59 9.29 30.87
C LYS A 513 8.44 8.63 31.61
N ILE A 514 7.45 9.40 32.06
CA ILE A 514 6.26 8.87 32.75
C ILE A 514 5.47 7.96 31.81
N PHE A 515 5.30 8.38 30.56
CA PHE A 515 4.65 7.58 29.52
C PHE A 515 5.35 6.22 29.36
N ASN A 516 6.64 6.19 29.06
CA ASN A 516 7.37 4.93 28.83
C ASN A 516 7.35 3.99 30.06
N GLU A 517 7.49 4.53 31.27
CA GLU A 517 7.42 3.75 32.51
C GLU A 517 6.03 3.13 32.72
N ARG A 518 4.94 3.87 32.43
CA ARG A 518 3.57 3.34 32.44
C ARG A 518 3.40 2.19 31.46
N ILE A 519 3.89 2.35 30.23
CA ILE A 519 3.80 1.32 29.19
C ILE A 519 4.62 0.08 29.54
N ASN A 520 5.81 0.26 30.12
CA ASN A 520 6.60 -0.85 30.65
C ASN A 520 5.84 -1.60 31.74
N GLY A 521 5.12 -0.90 32.61
CA GLY A 521 4.21 -1.49 33.59
C GLY A 521 3.13 -2.37 32.94
N VAL A 522 2.47 -1.86 31.89
CA VAL A 522 1.48 -2.62 31.10
C VAL A 522 2.11 -3.88 30.53
N VAL A 523 3.24 -3.75 29.83
CA VAL A 523 3.97 -4.87 29.21
C VAL A 523 4.39 -5.92 30.25
N ASN A 524 4.83 -5.50 31.43
CA ASN A 524 5.22 -6.40 32.51
C ASN A 524 4.04 -7.24 33.02
N VAL A 525 2.87 -6.62 33.22
CA VAL A 525 1.65 -7.34 33.59
C VAL A 525 1.30 -8.39 32.53
N ILE A 526 1.34 -8.02 31.24
CA ILE A 526 1.06 -8.95 30.14
C ILE A 526 2.07 -10.11 30.10
N LYS A 527 3.37 -9.83 30.22
CA LYS A 527 4.43 -10.86 30.22
C LYS A 527 4.34 -11.81 31.40
N GLN A 528 3.92 -11.31 32.57
CA GLN A 528 3.69 -12.11 33.77
C GLN A 528 2.48 -13.01 33.61
N GLU A 529 1.36 -12.45 33.15
CA GLU A 529 0.10 -13.18 33.07
C GLU A 529 -0.01 -14.11 31.86
N LYS A 530 0.72 -13.81 30.77
CA LYS A 530 0.73 -14.54 29.50
C LYS A 530 -0.67 -14.87 28.98
N PRO A 531 -1.56 -13.87 28.80
CA PRO A 531 -2.91 -14.09 28.29
C PRO A 531 -2.90 -14.67 26.88
N ASP A 532 -3.95 -15.39 26.48
CA ASP A 532 -4.11 -15.89 25.12
C ASP A 532 -4.65 -14.80 24.18
N ALA A 533 -5.44 -13.86 24.71
CA ALA A 533 -5.89 -12.67 24.00
C ALA A 533 -5.81 -11.41 24.88
N ILE A 534 -5.60 -10.25 24.27
CA ILE A 534 -5.49 -8.95 24.94
C ILE A 534 -6.31 -7.92 24.16
N PHE A 535 -7.13 -7.15 24.84
CA PHE A 535 -7.90 -6.07 24.27
C PHE A 535 -7.43 -4.75 24.86
N PHE A 536 -7.01 -3.82 24.01
CA PHE A 536 -6.62 -2.47 24.46
C PHE A 536 -7.55 -1.40 23.90
N GLN A 537 -7.84 -0.41 24.73
CA GLN A 537 -8.51 0.83 24.32
C GLN A 537 -7.56 2.02 24.50
N GLU A 538 -7.81 3.10 23.75
CA GLU A 538 -6.99 4.33 23.75
C GLU A 538 -5.53 4.13 23.33
N VAL A 539 -5.28 3.22 22.38
CA VAL A 539 -3.96 3.05 21.77
C VAL A 539 -3.71 4.17 20.75
N ILE A 540 -2.55 4.82 20.80
CA ILE A 540 -2.08 5.75 19.77
C ILE A 540 -1.02 5.09 18.87
N PRO A 541 -0.75 5.60 17.64
CA PRO A 541 0.21 4.98 16.73
C PRO A 541 1.59 4.70 17.34
N THR A 542 2.16 5.67 18.05
CA THR A 542 3.47 5.51 18.69
C THR A 542 3.47 4.43 19.78
N LEU A 543 2.38 4.30 20.52
CA LEU A 543 2.22 3.26 21.53
C LEU A 543 2.08 1.87 20.89
N LEU A 544 1.33 1.79 19.78
CA LEU A 544 1.15 0.55 19.06
C LEU A 544 2.51 -0.05 18.66
N ASP A 545 3.46 0.77 18.22
CA ASP A 545 4.80 0.30 17.83
C ASP A 545 5.61 -0.24 19.03
N ILE A 546 5.50 0.40 20.19
CA ILE A 546 6.10 -0.09 21.45
C ILE A 546 5.47 -1.43 21.85
N LEU A 547 4.14 -1.55 21.78
CA LEU A 547 3.42 -2.78 22.12
C LEU A 547 3.79 -3.92 21.17
N LYS A 548 3.88 -3.68 19.85
CA LYS A 548 4.33 -4.69 18.86
C LYS A 548 5.73 -5.21 19.19
N THR A 549 6.63 -4.31 19.56
CA THR A 549 8.02 -4.65 19.90
C THR A 549 8.08 -5.57 21.13
N HIS A 550 7.26 -5.31 22.14
CA HIS A 550 7.29 -6.06 23.39
C HIS A 550 6.37 -7.30 23.43
N LEU A 551 5.37 -7.36 22.55
CA LEU A 551 4.37 -8.43 22.46
C LEU A 551 4.50 -9.18 21.12
N CYS A 552 5.74 -9.47 20.69
CA CYS A 552 6.03 -10.10 19.41
C CYS A 552 5.38 -11.48 19.21
N ASP A 553 5.09 -12.21 20.29
CA ASP A 553 4.40 -13.51 20.28
C ASP A 553 2.90 -13.41 19.93
N TYR A 554 2.37 -12.19 19.79
CA TYR A 554 0.97 -11.92 19.50
C TYR A 554 0.81 -11.36 18.08
N ASP A 555 -0.21 -11.83 17.38
CA ASP A 555 -0.78 -11.10 16.23
C ASP A 555 -1.63 -9.94 16.76
N PHE A 556 -1.71 -8.84 16.01
CA PHE A 556 -2.45 -7.65 16.42
C PHE A 556 -3.40 -7.17 15.33
N TYR A 557 -4.52 -6.60 15.76
CA TYR A 557 -5.58 -6.06 14.91
C TYR A 557 -5.96 -4.68 15.44
N VAL A 558 -6.11 -3.71 14.54
CA VAL A 558 -6.36 -2.31 14.88
C VAL A 558 -7.76 -1.88 14.44
N GLY A 559 -8.44 -1.12 15.30
CA GLY A 559 -9.75 -0.55 14.98
C GLY A 559 -9.66 0.69 14.08
N ASN A 560 -8.54 1.42 14.09
CA ASN A 560 -8.25 2.59 13.25
C ASN A 560 -6.74 2.91 13.37
N LEU A 561 -6.24 3.89 12.63
CA LEU A 561 -4.86 4.42 12.72
C LEU A 561 -4.79 5.93 12.96
N LYS A 562 -5.94 6.61 13.12
CA LYS A 562 -6.00 8.05 13.40
C LYS A 562 -6.27 8.31 14.88
N ASN A 563 -5.59 9.31 15.45
CA ASN A 563 -5.72 9.73 16.84
C ASN A 563 -5.45 8.58 17.82
N TYR A 564 -6.50 8.00 18.39
CA TYR A 564 -6.49 6.87 19.28
C TYR A 564 -7.51 5.82 18.82
N PHE A 565 -7.28 4.57 19.15
CA PHE A 565 -8.08 3.46 18.67
C PHE A 565 -8.03 2.25 19.60
N VAL A 566 -8.92 1.29 19.34
CA VAL A 566 -8.93 -0.02 20.02
C VAL A 566 -8.06 -1.02 19.27
N THR A 567 -7.53 -2.02 19.98
CA THR A 567 -6.75 -3.11 19.38
C THR A 567 -7.08 -4.45 20.03
N ILE A 568 -6.93 -5.52 19.26
CA ILE A 568 -6.98 -6.90 19.75
C ILE A 568 -5.63 -7.55 19.45
N PHE A 569 -5.01 -8.14 20.45
CA PHE A 569 -3.84 -8.99 20.32
C PHE A 569 -4.22 -10.45 20.62
N THR A 570 -3.74 -11.41 19.83
CA THR A 570 -3.98 -12.85 20.01
C THR A 570 -2.68 -13.63 19.91
N ARG A 571 -2.43 -14.54 20.85
CA ARG A 571 -1.18 -15.30 20.87
C ARG A 571 -1.10 -16.25 19.67
N ARG A 572 -0.04 -16.11 18.86
CA ARG A 572 0.09 -16.70 17.52
C ARG A 572 0.13 -18.24 17.52
N ASP A 573 0.65 -18.84 18.59
CA ASP A 573 0.80 -20.28 18.75
C ASP A 573 -0.54 -21.02 18.99
N VAL A 574 -1.57 -20.32 19.47
CA VAL A 574 -2.86 -20.92 19.86
C VAL A 574 -4.05 -20.39 19.08
N PHE A 575 -3.88 -19.35 18.28
CA PHE A 575 -4.94 -18.79 17.44
C PHE A 575 -4.66 -18.99 15.95
N GLN A 576 -5.66 -19.50 15.24
CA GLN A 576 -5.73 -19.46 13.78
C GLN A 576 -6.80 -18.45 13.38
N ILE A 577 -6.38 -17.27 12.97
CA ILE A 577 -7.30 -16.16 12.70
C ILE A 577 -7.85 -16.30 11.28
N GLN A 578 -9.17 -16.30 11.18
CA GLN A 578 -9.90 -16.48 9.91
C GLN A 578 -10.18 -15.14 9.24
N ASN A 579 -10.59 -14.14 10.02
CA ASN A 579 -10.88 -12.80 9.53
C ASN A 579 -10.85 -11.78 10.68
N HIS A 580 -10.72 -10.49 10.33
CA HIS A 580 -11.06 -9.39 11.23
C HIS A 580 -11.85 -8.33 10.46
N SER A 581 -12.71 -7.60 11.16
CA SER A 581 -13.44 -6.49 10.57
C SER A 581 -13.60 -5.34 11.55
N VAL A 582 -13.57 -4.13 11.01
CA VAL A 582 -13.83 -2.89 11.74
C VAL A 582 -15.17 -2.34 11.25
N LEU A 583 -16.08 -2.15 12.18
CA LEU A 583 -17.40 -1.58 11.90
C LEU A 583 -17.48 -0.20 12.54
N SER A 584 -17.46 0.84 11.73
CA SER A 584 -17.68 2.21 12.20
C SER A 584 -19.12 2.40 12.66
N TYR A 585 -19.32 3.14 13.75
CA TYR A 585 -20.65 3.57 14.16
C TYR A 585 -21.03 4.81 13.35
N PRO A 586 -22.07 4.80 12.50
CA PRO A 586 -22.41 5.95 11.66
C PRO A 586 -22.74 7.23 12.45
N TRP A 587 -23.14 7.06 13.71
CA TRP A 587 -23.59 8.13 14.60
C TRP A 587 -22.51 8.57 15.58
N THR A 588 -21.28 8.06 15.46
CA THR A 588 -20.22 8.46 16.38
C THR A 588 -19.82 9.91 16.17
N THR A 589 -19.59 10.62 17.27
CA THR A 589 -18.99 11.96 17.26
C THR A 589 -17.53 11.94 17.67
N MET A 590 -17.06 10.79 18.19
CA MET A 590 -15.70 10.58 18.68
C MET A 590 -14.91 9.56 17.84
N ASN A 591 -15.38 9.26 16.64
CA ASN A 591 -14.76 8.31 15.70
C ASN A 591 -14.57 6.89 16.28
N LYS A 592 -15.51 6.45 17.11
CA LYS A 592 -15.52 5.11 17.72
C LYS A 592 -15.95 4.04 16.72
N ASN A 593 -15.51 2.81 16.94
CA ASN A 593 -15.84 1.65 16.11
C ASN A 593 -15.88 0.36 16.94
N LEU A 594 -16.42 -0.70 16.33
CA LEU A 594 -16.37 -2.06 16.83
C LEU A 594 -15.32 -2.85 16.05
N LEU A 595 -14.26 -3.27 16.72
CA LEU A 595 -13.26 -4.18 16.15
C LEU A 595 -13.66 -5.62 16.47
N THR A 596 -13.67 -6.47 15.45
CA THR A 596 -14.02 -7.89 15.54
C THR A 596 -12.92 -8.74 14.93
N VAL A 597 -12.55 -9.83 15.59
CA VAL A 597 -11.54 -10.80 15.16
C VAL A 597 -12.13 -12.20 15.33
N ASN A 598 -12.30 -12.91 14.23
CA ASN A 598 -12.86 -14.25 14.18
C ASN A 598 -11.73 -15.26 13.97
N GLY A 599 -11.68 -16.30 14.80
CA GLY A 599 -10.64 -17.33 14.66
C GLY A 599 -11.05 -18.68 15.21
N ILE A 600 -10.08 -19.60 15.15
CA ILE A 600 -10.12 -20.92 15.77
C ILE A 600 -9.02 -20.95 16.83
N TYR A 601 -9.42 -21.13 18.09
CA TYR A 601 -8.52 -21.31 19.21
C TYR A 601 -8.19 -22.80 19.39
N ARG A 602 -6.89 -23.12 19.44
CA ARG A 602 -6.32 -24.47 19.59
C ARG A 602 -6.91 -25.52 18.64
N ASN A 603 -7.15 -25.12 17.39
CA ASN A 603 -7.63 -25.96 16.30
C ASN A 603 -9.04 -26.56 16.49
N SER A 604 -9.77 -26.18 17.54
CA SER A 604 -11.06 -26.83 17.87
C SER A 604 -12.16 -25.87 18.31
N ILE A 605 -11.80 -24.69 18.84
CA ILE A 605 -12.77 -23.77 19.42
C ILE A 605 -12.95 -22.58 18.49
N GLU A 606 -14.11 -22.50 17.84
CA GLU A 606 -14.47 -21.31 17.09
C GLU A 606 -14.84 -20.16 18.02
N ILE A 607 -14.13 -19.03 17.90
CA ILE A 607 -14.27 -17.90 18.81
C ILE A 607 -14.25 -16.56 18.07
N ASP A 608 -15.14 -15.67 18.50
CA ASP A 608 -15.25 -14.29 18.04
C ASP A 608 -14.86 -13.36 19.17
N LEU A 609 -13.81 -12.58 18.92
CA LEU A 609 -13.28 -11.58 19.84
C LEU A 609 -13.74 -10.21 19.35
N MET A 610 -14.38 -9.44 20.22
CA MET A 610 -14.95 -8.14 19.90
C MET A 610 -14.53 -7.12 20.95
N THR A 611 -14.03 -5.96 20.52
CA THR A 611 -13.69 -4.86 21.42
C THR A 611 -14.19 -3.53 20.88
N SER A 612 -14.58 -2.63 21.78
CA SER A 612 -15.00 -1.27 21.44
C SER A 612 -14.61 -0.30 22.54
N HIS A 613 -14.48 0.97 22.18
CA HIS A 613 -14.46 2.07 23.15
C HIS A 613 -15.71 2.91 22.84
N LEU A 614 -16.76 2.81 23.65
CA LEU A 614 -18.03 3.51 23.39
C LEU A 614 -17.92 5.00 23.71
N GLU A 615 -18.92 5.76 23.28
CA GLU A 615 -18.98 7.21 23.46
C GLU A 615 -18.79 7.63 24.92
N SER A 616 -17.81 8.50 25.13
CA SER A 616 -17.41 8.98 26.45
C SER A 616 -18.27 10.17 26.88
N CYS A 617 -18.29 10.45 28.19
CA CYS A 617 -19.03 11.54 28.82
C CYS A 617 -20.57 11.40 28.86
N ASP A 618 -21.19 12.14 29.79
CA ASP A 618 -22.64 12.14 30.03
C ASP A 618 -23.45 12.80 28.91
N SER A 619 -22.83 13.64 28.09
CA SER A 619 -23.50 14.28 26.95
C SER A 619 -23.81 13.31 25.82
N ALA A 620 -23.13 12.15 25.74
CA ALA A 620 -23.20 11.20 24.63
C ALA A 620 -23.94 9.88 24.98
N VAL A 621 -24.83 9.92 25.98
CA VAL A 621 -25.59 8.75 26.46
C VAL A 621 -26.41 8.09 25.34
N LYS A 622 -27.03 8.88 24.46
CA LYS A 622 -27.90 8.36 23.38
C LYS A 622 -27.09 7.54 22.38
N GLU A 623 -25.95 8.07 21.97
CA GLU A 623 -25.00 7.47 21.05
C GLU A 623 -24.44 6.18 21.66
N ARG A 624 -23.97 6.23 22.92
CA ARG A 624 -23.45 5.08 23.66
C ARG A 624 -24.47 3.94 23.78
N ILE A 625 -25.73 4.24 24.13
CA ILE A 625 -26.80 3.23 24.20
C ILE A 625 -27.04 2.58 22.82
N GLN A 626 -27.04 3.37 21.75
CA GLN A 626 -27.26 2.86 20.40
C GLN A 626 -26.11 1.95 19.95
N GLN A 627 -24.88 2.30 20.28
CA GLN A 627 -23.70 1.47 20.02
C GLN A 627 -23.72 0.18 20.82
N LEU A 628 -24.10 0.22 22.10
CA LEU A 628 -24.23 -0.99 22.91
C LEU A 628 -25.26 -1.96 22.31
N LYS A 629 -26.43 -1.45 21.90
CA LYS A 629 -27.46 -2.25 21.20
C LYS A 629 -26.90 -2.90 19.94
N PHE A 630 -26.12 -2.15 19.15
CA PHE A 630 -25.47 -2.67 17.96
C PHE A 630 -24.47 -3.79 18.27
N CYS A 631 -23.65 -3.63 19.32
CA CYS A 631 -22.71 -4.65 19.77
C CYS A 631 -23.42 -5.93 20.21
N PHE A 632 -24.47 -5.81 21.01
CA PHE A 632 -25.29 -6.96 21.42
C PHE A 632 -25.98 -7.65 20.24
N GLN A 633 -26.48 -6.88 19.27
CA GLN A 633 -27.04 -7.47 18.05
C GLN A 633 -25.99 -8.26 17.27
N LYS A 634 -24.75 -7.76 17.19
CA LYS A 634 -23.63 -8.47 16.56
C LYS A 634 -23.28 -9.76 17.31
N MET A 635 -23.22 -9.72 18.64
CA MET A 635 -23.04 -10.93 19.45
C MET A 635 -24.15 -11.95 19.22
N MET A 636 -25.41 -11.53 19.16
CA MET A 636 -26.55 -12.44 18.93
C MET A 636 -26.55 -13.05 17.52
N ASN A 637 -26.14 -12.29 16.51
CA ASN A 637 -26.14 -12.72 15.11
C ASN A 637 -24.96 -13.65 14.75
N ALA A 638 -23.93 -13.75 15.59
CA ALA A 638 -22.82 -14.66 15.34
C ALA A 638 -23.29 -16.13 15.27
N PRO A 639 -22.68 -17.00 14.45
CA PRO A 639 -23.07 -18.40 14.32
C PRO A 639 -23.13 -19.14 15.67
N LYS A 640 -24.10 -20.05 15.83
CA LYS A 640 -24.41 -20.72 17.12
C LYS A 640 -23.30 -21.64 17.66
N ASN A 641 -22.41 -22.10 16.79
CA ASN A 641 -21.24 -22.92 17.10
C ASN A 641 -20.06 -22.11 17.64
N ARG A 642 -20.14 -20.77 17.63
CA ARG A 642 -19.04 -19.88 18.02
C ARG A 642 -19.25 -19.27 19.39
N ILE A 643 -18.18 -19.27 20.17
CA ILE A 643 -18.07 -18.48 21.39
C ILE A 643 -17.91 -17.01 21.00
N VAL A 644 -18.56 -16.10 21.70
CA VAL A 644 -18.38 -14.66 21.48
C VAL A 644 -17.97 -13.99 22.78
N LEU A 645 -16.84 -13.28 22.75
CA LEU A 645 -16.36 -12.43 23.82
C LEU A 645 -16.39 -10.98 23.33
N PHE A 646 -17.13 -10.13 24.03
CA PHE A 646 -17.21 -8.71 23.76
C PHE A 646 -16.75 -7.93 24.98
N ASP A 647 -15.70 -7.13 24.84
CA ASP A 647 -15.23 -6.24 25.88
C ASP A 647 -15.26 -4.77 25.44
N GLY A 648 -14.93 -3.91 26.39
CA GLY A 648 -14.42 -2.58 26.08
C GLY A 648 -14.48 -1.65 27.28
N ASP A 649 -13.88 -0.48 27.11
CA ASP A 649 -14.29 0.71 27.85
C ASP A 649 -15.63 1.17 27.30
N LEU A 650 -16.70 0.71 27.95
CA LEU A 650 -18.05 0.96 27.49
C LEU A 650 -18.58 2.29 28.00
N ASN A 651 -17.87 3.01 28.88
CA ASN A 651 -18.35 4.28 29.47
C ASN A 651 -19.77 4.19 30.07
N LEU A 652 -20.20 2.98 30.46
CA LEU A 652 -21.61 2.66 30.73
C LEU A 652 -22.00 2.83 32.19
N HIS A 653 -23.13 3.50 32.43
CA HIS A 653 -23.82 3.48 33.72
C HIS A 653 -24.86 2.35 33.77
N ASP A 654 -25.13 1.79 34.96
CA ASP A 654 -26.06 0.66 35.09
C ASP A 654 -27.51 1.00 34.69
N HIS A 655 -27.93 2.26 34.83
CA HIS A 655 -29.24 2.72 34.37
C HIS A 655 -29.32 2.81 32.82
N GLU A 656 -28.21 3.06 32.13
CA GLU A 656 -28.15 3.08 30.66
C GLU A 656 -28.27 1.69 30.08
N LEU A 657 -27.73 0.67 30.76
CA LEU A 657 -27.92 -0.74 30.38
C LEU A 657 -29.42 -1.12 30.41
N GLN A 658 -30.18 -0.60 31.37
CA GLN A 658 -31.63 -0.82 31.43
C GLN A 658 -32.34 -0.13 30.26
N GLN A 659 -31.97 1.11 29.94
CA GLN A 659 -32.48 1.84 28.77
C GLN A 659 -32.10 1.17 27.44
N ALA A 660 -30.98 0.45 27.41
CA ALA A 660 -30.56 -0.34 26.26
C ALA A 660 -31.39 -1.61 26.04
N GLY A 661 -32.31 -1.95 26.95
CA GLY A 661 -33.13 -3.16 26.90
C GLY A 661 -32.58 -4.32 27.72
N ASN A 662 -31.65 -4.04 28.65
CA ASN A 662 -30.87 -5.02 29.40
C ASN A 662 -30.01 -5.93 28.52
N ILE A 663 -29.29 -6.87 29.14
CA ILE A 663 -28.47 -7.86 28.45
C ILE A 663 -29.40 -8.88 27.77
N PRO A 664 -29.24 -9.16 26.46
CA PRO A 664 -30.06 -10.15 25.77
C PRO A 664 -29.92 -11.56 26.35
N ALA A 665 -30.98 -12.37 26.22
CA ALA A 665 -30.96 -13.76 26.67
C ALA A 665 -29.84 -14.56 25.97
N GLY A 666 -29.06 -15.31 26.76
CA GLY A 666 -27.91 -16.09 26.28
C GLY A 666 -26.58 -15.32 26.24
N ILE A 667 -26.58 -14.02 26.58
CA ILE A 667 -25.37 -13.24 26.84
C ILE A 667 -25.26 -13.01 28.35
N TYR A 668 -24.03 -13.13 28.88
CA TYR A 668 -23.73 -13.02 30.30
C TYR A 668 -22.72 -11.89 30.53
N ASP A 669 -22.95 -11.03 31.54
CA ASP A 669 -21.93 -10.14 32.08
C ASP A 669 -21.02 -10.96 33.01
N LEU A 670 -19.73 -11.05 32.70
CA LEU A 670 -18.84 -11.96 33.41
C LEU A 670 -18.59 -11.57 34.87
N TRP A 671 -18.63 -10.28 35.22
CA TRP A 671 -18.52 -9.88 36.64
C TRP A 671 -19.76 -10.33 37.42
N VAL A 672 -20.94 -10.22 36.79
CA VAL A 672 -22.21 -10.70 37.35
C VAL A 672 -22.19 -12.22 37.52
N GLU A 673 -21.81 -12.95 36.48
CA GLU A 673 -21.77 -14.41 36.46
C GLU A 673 -20.76 -14.96 37.48
N MET A 674 -19.65 -14.25 37.70
CA MET A 674 -18.61 -14.62 38.68
C MET A 674 -18.92 -14.15 40.11
N GLY A 675 -20.19 -13.79 40.40
CA GLY A 675 -20.69 -13.55 41.74
C GLY A 675 -20.61 -12.11 42.24
N LYS A 676 -20.43 -11.12 41.34
CA LYS A 676 -20.45 -9.68 41.67
C LYS A 676 -19.51 -9.28 42.82
N LYS A 677 -18.29 -9.82 42.83
CA LYS A 677 -17.32 -9.55 43.90
C LYS A 677 -17.04 -8.06 44.00
N GLU A 678 -17.22 -7.51 45.20
CA GLU A 678 -17.12 -6.07 45.47
C GLU A 678 -15.73 -5.51 45.09
N GLU A 679 -14.67 -6.26 45.40
CA GLU A 679 -13.26 -5.93 45.12
C GLU A 679 -12.94 -5.73 43.63
N TYR A 680 -13.80 -6.19 42.71
CA TYR A 680 -13.63 -6.05 41.25
C TYR A 680 -14.74 -5.23 40.59
N THR A 681 -15.50 -4.47 41.37
CA THR A 681 -16.66 -3.72 40.87
C THR A 681 -16.25 -2.52 40.03
N TYR A 682 -15.29 -1.73 40.51
CA TYR A 682 -14.92 -0.46 39.88
C TYR A 682 -13.63 -0.64 39.09
N THR A 683 -13.72 -0.40 37.77
CA THR A 683 -12.58 -0.50 36.85
C THR A 683 -11.95 0.87 36.63
N TRP A 684 -12.70 1.94 36.89
CA TRP A 684 -12.21 3.31 36.96
C TRP A 684 -12.58 3.89 38.32
N ASP A 685 -11.58 4.24 39.15
CA ASP A 685 -11.78 4.57 40.56
C ASP A 685 -10.82 5.69 41.00
N MET A 686 -11.31 6.92 41.08
CA MET A 686 -10.49 8.07 41.52
C MET A 686 -10.15 8.07 43.02
N GLN A 687 -10.76 7.19 43.83
CA GLN A 687 -10.40 7.06 45.26
C GLN A 687 -9.12 6.26 45.44
N THR A 688 -8.89 5.27 44.58
CA THR A 688 -7.73 4.38 44.66
C THR A 688 -6.70 4.63 43.56
N ASN A 689 -7.11 5.19 42.42
CA ASN A 689 -6.25 5.59 41.32
C ASN A 689 -6.02 7.11 41.32
N THR A 690 -4.75 7.52 41.36
CA THR A 690 -4.35 8.94 41.46
C THR A 690 -3.85 9.53 40.15
N ASN A 691 -3.96 8.82 39.02
CA ASN A 691 -3.44 9.28 37.73
C ASN A 691 -4.12 10.58 37.25
N LEU A 692 -5.44 10.68 37.40
CA LEU A 692 -6.20 11.90 37.07
C LEU A 692 -6.34 12.82 38.28
N ASN A 693 -6.01 14.10 38.11
CA ASN A 693 -6.23 15.15 39.10
C ASN A 693 -7.19 16.21 38.52
N LEU A 694 -8.49 15.93 38.59
CA LEU A 694 -9.52 16.84 38.08
C LEU A 694 -9.64 18.06 39.00
N SER A 695 -9.30 19.23 38.46
CA SER A 695 -9.36 20.50 39.18
C SER A 695 -10.79 21.06 39.24
N PHE A 696 -11.74 20.38 39.89
CA PHE A 696 -12.94 21.07 40.40
C PHE A 696 -13.46 20.49 41.73
N PRO A 697 -13.69 21.35 42.74
CA PRO A 697 -14.25 20.98 44.02
C PRO A 697 -15.77 21.16 44.01
N ARG A 698 -16.51 20.12 44.38
CA ARG A 698 -17.69 20.26 45.24
C ARG A 698 -17.68 19.08 46.21
N ASN A 699 -17.20 19.33 47.44
CA ASN A 699 -17.27 18.43 48.60
C ASN A 699 -16.27 17.26 48.69
N GLY A 700 -15.21 17.21 47.87
CA GLY A 700 -14.19 16.15 47.97
C GLY A 700 -14.65 14.76 47.53
N PHE A 701 -15.76 14.67 46.80
CA PHE A 701 -16.25 13.41 46.24
C PHE A 701 -15.38 12.95 45.06
N LEU A 702 -14.87 11.72 45.13
CA LEU A 702 -14.09 11.09 44.08
C LEU A 702 -14.94 9.97 43.43
N PRO A 703 -15.30 10.09 42.14
CA PRO A 703 -16.18 9.15 41.45
C PRO A 703 -15.53 7.79 41.21
N ARG A 704 -16.38 6.76 41.09
CA ARG A 704 -15.99 5.38 40.79
C ARG A 704 -17.03 4.73 39.88
N HIS A 705 -16.58 4.11 38.80
CA HIS A 705 -17.44 3.56 37.77
C HIS A 705 -16.94 2.20 37.29
N ARG A 706 -17.89 1.39 36.79
CA ARG A 706 -17.64 0.12 36.10
C ARG A 706 -17.78 0.34 34.60
N PHE A 707 -16.86 1.12 34.05
CA PHE A 707 -16.86 1.48 32.64
C PHE A 707 -16.42 0.32 31.77
N ASP A 708 -15.36 -0.37 32.19
CA ASP A 708 -14.86 -1.56 31.52
C ASP A 708 -15.76 -2.76 31.86
N ARG A 709 -16.28 -3.43 30.83
CA ARG A 709 -17.18 -4.58 30.99
C ARG A 709 -16.84 -5.66 29.98
N LEU A 710 -17.12 -6.91 30.35
CA LEU A 710 -16.89 -8.07 29.49
C LEU A 710 -18.14 -8.95 29.44
N TYR A 711 -18.65 -9.14 28.23
CA TYR A 711 -19.81 -9.94 27.92
C TYR A 711 -19.42 -11.23 27.20
N PHE A 712 -20.08 -12.32 27.55
CA PHE A 712 -19.82 -13.66 27.03
C PHE A 712 -21.08 -14.28 26.47
N ARG A 713 -20.99 -14.88 25.29
CA ARG A 713 -22.02 -15.74 24.71
C ARG A 713 -21.41 -17.12 24.43
N PRO A 714 -21.88 -18.19 25.10
CA PRO A 714 -21.38 -19.54 24.87
C PRO A 714 -21.81 -20.05 23.48
N ALA A 715 -21.04 -21.00 22.94
CA ALA A 715 -21.46 -21.80 21.80
C ALA A 715 -22.56 -22.78 22.24
N THR A 716 -23.71 -22.78 21.56
CA THR A 716 -24.85 -23.64 21.94
C THR A 716 -24.80 -25.02 21.29
N THR A 717 -23.97 -25.20 20.27
CA THR A 717 -23.82 -26.47 19.53
C THR A 717 -22.45 -27.11 19.70
N SER A 718 -21.58 -26.54 20.54
CA SER A 718 -20.24 -27.08 20.80
C SER A 718 -20.30 -28.15 21.90
N THR A 719 -19.48 -29.19 21.76
CA THR A 719 -19.27 -30.21 22.79
C THR A 719 -18.23 -29.81 23.83
N ILE A 720 -17.57 -28.66 23.65
CA ILE A 720 -16.50 -28.15 24.53
C ILE A 720 -17.11 -27.28 25.63
N ASP A 721 -16.80 -27.59 26.88
CA ASP A 721 -17.36 -26.92 28.06
C ASP A 721 -16.55 -25.67 28.43
N PHE A 722 -16.76 -24.59 27.67
CA PHE A 722 -16.04 -23.32 27.85
C PHE A 722 -16.71 -22.45 28.92
N LYS A 723 -16.15 -22.43 30.13
CA LYS A 723 -16.76 -21.76 31.30
C LYS A 723 -15.81 -20.80 32.01
N PRO A 724 -16.27 -19.60 32.42
CA PRO A 724 -15.45 -18.69 33.20
C PRO A 724 -15.18 -19.29 34.58
N ILE A 725 -13.91 -19.23 35.03
CA ILE A 725 -13.45 -19.74 36.32
C ILE A 725 -12.77 -18.67 37.17
N SER A 726 -12.34 -17.56 36.58
CA SER A 726 -11.71 -16.45 37.31
C SER A 726 -12.05 -15.11 36.69
N PHE A 727 -12.26 -14.10 37.54
CA PHE A 727 -12.38 -12.68 37.18
C PHE A 727 -11.62 -11.87 38.21
N LYS A 728 -10.67 -11.03 37.77
CA LYS A 728 -9.80 -10.22 38.64
C LYS A 728 -9.46 -8.88 37.98
N LEU A 729 -9.02 -7.92 38.79
CA LEU A 729 -8.44 -6.66 38.31
C LEU A 729 -6.91 -6.67 38.44
N GLN A 730 -6.22 -6.26 37.37
CA GLN A 730 -4.77 -6.13 37.26
C GLN A 730 -4.34 -4.67 37.11
N GLY A 731 -3.03 -4.40 37.22
CA GLY A 731 -2.47 -3.04 37.06
C GLY A 731 -2.68 -2.11 38.26
N ARG A 732 -3.09 -2.66 39.41
CA ARG A 732 -3.35 -1.92 40.67
C ARG A 732 -2.10 -1.60 41.49
N GLU A 733 -0.92 -1.94 40.97
CA GLU A 733 0.36 -1.66 41.63
C GLU A 733 0.92 -0.33 41.11
N MET A 734 1.35 0.53 42.04
CA MET A 734 1.95 1.82 41.71
C MET A 734 3.40 1.63 41.26
N ILE A 735 3.78 2.29 40.16
CA ILE A 735 5.12 2.24 39.57
C ILE A 735 6.07 3.16 40.36
N GLN A 736 7.01 2.57 41.09
CA GLN A 736 7.76 3.24 42.16
C GLN A 736 8.87 4.26 41.78
N PRO A 737 9.30 4.48 40.52
CA PRO A 737 10.04 5.71 40.19
C PRO A 737 9.15 6.93 39.86
N ILE A 738 7.89 6.73 39.46
CA ILE A 738 7.03 7.81 38.92
C ILE A 738 5.78 8.10 39.77
N GLN A 739 5.49 7.28 40.79
CA GLN A 739 4.31 7.42 41.66
C GLN A 739 2.98 7.51 40.87
N ARG A 740 2.88 6.73 39.80
CA ARG A 740 1.69 6.61 38.94
C ARG A 740 1.33 5.14 38.76
N PHE A 741 0.09 4.88 38.40
CA PHE A 741 -0.38 3.59 37.93
C PHE A 741 -0.18 3.46 36.41
N CYS A 742 -0.25 2.24 35.90
CA CYS A 742 -0.11 1.95 34.46
C CYS A 742 -1.15 2.72 33.61
N SER A 743 -2.37 2.84 34.12
CA SER A 743 -3.49 3.59 33.53
C SER A 743 -4.37 4.15 34.64
N ASP A 744 -5.22 5.13 34.35
CA ASP A 744 -6.32 5.53 35.23
C ASP A 744 -7.44 4.47 35.31
N HIS A 745 -7.44 3.49 34.38
CA HIS A 745 -8.24 2.28 34.43
C HIS A 745 -7.47 1.06 34.97
N TRP A 746 -8.18 0.16 35.65
CA TRP A 746 -7.72 -1.17 36.03
C TRP A 746 -8.05 -2.20 34.96
N ALA A 747 -7.10 -3.06 34.61
CA ALA A 747 -7.31 -4.09 33.60
C ALA A 747 -8.23 -5.20 34.12
N ILE A 748 -9.19 -5.65 33.31
CA ILE A 748 -9.98 -6.86 33.60
C ILE A 748 -9.19 -8.07 33.11
N GLN A 749 -8.98 -9.05 33.98
CA GLN A 749 -8.47 -10.37 33.62
C GLN A 749 -9.53 -11.44 33.86
N VAL A 750 -9.79 -12.24 32.84
CA VAL A 750 -10.70 -13.40 32.93
C VAL A 750 -9.98 -14.67 32.51
N GLU A 751 -10.24 -15.76 33.21
CA GLU A 751 -9.79 -17.10 32.83
C GLU A 751 -10.99 -18.03 32.66
N PHE A 752 -10.94 -18.85 31.61
CA PHE A 752 -11.94 -19.85 31.26
C PHE A 752 -11.32 -21.24 31.29
N GLN A 753 -12.07 -22.23 31.74
CA GLN A 753 -11.74 -23.64 31.60
C GLN A 753 -12.23 -24.18 30.26
N LEU A 754 -11.48 -25.14 29.69
CA LEU A 754 -11.77 -25.83 28.41
C LEU A 754 -12.15 -27.30 28.62
#